data_AF-A0AAJ1D5H5-F1
#
_entry.id   AF-A0AAJ1D5H5-F1
#
_cell.length_a   1.000
_cell.length_b   1.000
_cell.length_c   1.000
_cell.angle_alpha   90.00
_cell.angle_beta   90.00
_cell.angle_gamma   90.00
#
_symmetry.space_group_name_H-M   'P 1'
#
loop_
_entity.id
_entity.type
_entity.pdbx_description
1 polymer ?
#
loop_
_entity_poly.entity_id
_entity_poly.type
_entity_poly.pdbx_seq_one_letter_code
_entity_poly.pdbx_strand_id
1 'polypeptide(L)'
;MKDMSHLPVYQHRQEIIDCLNENQVLVVESPTGSGKTTQLPIILHEAGFDNNLCVGITQPRRIATLSVCDFIKKQVEDTDSFVAYKMRFNDTTTTSTKIKVMTDGILLMELKTDPLLKNYSVILVDEAHERSLNIDFILGMLKQVMAQRPEFKVIISSATINTKKFSAFFDDCPVISIKSKIYPIEEIYINENFSNDDILHNRIVSIVKENAKEKNGDILIFLPGEFDIKNCIKALIKSDPENQLVIYPLYGRLSKEEQEEVFTKTPEGKTKVVVSTNIAETSITIDNIAIVIDSGLAKINFYNQKNFTSSLVTLPISKSSAMQRRGRAGRTRSGRCYRLYSKKSYTSRDMYTLEEILRTDLSEVVLRMSDLGLYDYEHFPFITRPNKDAIKSAEHTLKIIDAIDENRRLTKIGEFMVKFPLLPRHARVVVEAIYNYPSVINEVIIAIAFLSSKTPFILPPDKIEEARSAHKAFNNDRYGDFASYLTLFKTYVSIEVKNDRMEFCKKNYLDYQSMQEIVHIVEQLGEIISENDIPLTGNGSMHDYICCIASGLKQFICIKEYGYMYNTLFANQVFIHPGSADFRNLPKYIVAGELVQTSRLFARSVSPIKEEWLDDIQKGLKYDLEEKLSSIDSNKNSKKNKRRVRDKVKETNIKGGSITIYSRNYKIFKLKNGKRELNIARIPYEDIEYLSRKHYHTKKPIQNIKAEVVYQGRIIQKNGSFYSLLGLVDKYNNPKTSITFLPKSNYRAEDCQELINNFDKLLKLTPQGKNDYYFIKLHASKNSTYFYEPCKDYSKALNDSLFALLELMEDLKQLEKRDQYSKVQKYYYKLLRLLDE
;
A
#
# COMPACT_ATOMS: atom_id res chain seq x y z
N MET A 1 10.05 -20.12 -37.25
CA MET A 1 8.95 -19.14 -37.15
C MET A 1 7.64 -19.77 -36.68
N LYS A 2 7.12 -19.39 -35.50
CA LYS A 2 5.66 -19.49 -35.26
C LYS A 2 5.01 -18.29 -35.92
N ASP A 3 4.35 -18.49 -37.04
CA ASP A 3 3.63 -17.43 -37.75
C ASP A 3 2.52 -16.84 -36.86
N MET A 4 2.76 -15.63 -36.37
CA MET A 4 1.83 -14.86 -35.53
C MET A 4 1.12 -13.76 -36.32
N SER A 5 1.20 -13.77 -37.66
CA SER A 5 0.56 -12.79 -38.53
C SER A 5 -0.98 -12.77 -38.43
N HIS A 6 -1.55 -13.85 -37.88
CA HIS A 6 -2.98 -13.97 -37.58
C HIS A 6 -3.44 -13.07 -36.42
N LEU A 7 -2.53 -12.54 -35.59
CA LEU A 7 -2.89 -11.68 -34.47
C LEU A 7 -3.46 -10.34 -34.96
N PRO A 8 -4.51 -9.79 -34.32
CA PRO A 8 -5.18 -8.58 -34.80
C PRO A 8 -4.24 -7.39 -35.03
N VAL A 9 -3.23 -7.20 -34.17
CA VAL A 9 -2.30 -6.06 -34.33
C VAL A 9 -1.47 -6.16 -35.61
N TYR A 10 -1.03 -7.36 -35.98
CA TYR A 10 -0.23 -7.57 -37.19
C TYR A 10 -1.06 -7.40 -38.48
N GLN A 11 -2.36 -7.69 -38.43
CA GLN A 11 -3.28 -7.46 -39.55
C GLN A 11 -3.41 -5.96 -39.90
N HIS A 12 -3.20 -5.08 -38.93
CA HIS A 12 -3.20 -3.62 -39.10
C HIS A 12 -1.79 -3.03 -39.33
N ARG A 13 -0.77 -3.85 -39.62
CA ARG A 13 0.62 -3.37 -39.74
C ARG A 13 0.80 -2.24 -40.75
N GLN A 14 0.13 -2.31 -41.91
CA GLN A 14 0.27 -1.30 -42.96
C GLN A 14 -0.32 0.04 -42.49
N GLU A 15 -1.51 0.02 -41.90
CA GLU A 15 -2.17 1.20 -41.32
C GLU A 15 -1.28 1.86 -40.24
N ILE A 16 -0.64 1.04 -39.39
CA ILE A 16 0.28 1.52 -38.34
C ILE A 16 1.52 2.19 -38.97
N ILE A 17 2.14 1.56 -39.97
CA ILE A 17 3.33 2.08 -40.66
C ILE A 17 3.01 3.37 -41.40
N ASP A 18 1.92 3.40 -42.17
CA ASP A 18 1.48 4.57 -42.93
C ASP A 18 1.22 5.76 -41.98
N CYS A 19 0.50 5.50 -40.88
CA CYS A 19 0.23 6.53 -39.88
C CYS A 19 1.51 7.07 -39.22
N LEU A 20 2.51 6.21 -38.94
CA LEU A 20 3.79 6.63 -38.37
C LEU A 20 4.68 7.37 -39.36
N ASN A 21 4.54 7.10 -40.66
CA ASN A 21 5.25 7.87 -41.69
C ASN A 21 4.73 9.31 -41.73
N GLU A 22 3.41 9.51 -41.57
CA GLU A 22 2.77 10.82 -41.62
C GLU A 22 2.79 11.58 -40.29
N ASN A 23 2.88 10.89 -39.15
CA ASN A 23 2.73 11.50 -37.83
C ASN A 23 3.91 11.16 -36.91
N GLN A 24 4.26 12.05 -35.97
CA GLN A 24 5.28 11.72 -34.96
C GLN A 24 4.72 10.87 -33.81
N VAL A 25 3.43 10.99 -33.50
CA VAL A 25 2.77 10.21 -32.43
C VAL A 25 1.64 9.39 -32.99
N LEU A 26 1.53 8.15 -32.52
CA LEU A 26 0.38 7.30 -32.76
C LEU A 26 -0.10 6.70 -31.44
N VAL A 27 -1.41 6.78 -31.17
CA VAL A 27 -2.04 6.01 -30.10
C VAL A 27 -2.63 4.74 -30.67
N VAL A 28 -2.22 3.59 -30.15
CA VAL A 28 -2.77 2.27 -30.52
C VAL A 28 -3.69 1.79 -29.41
N GLU A 29 -5.00 1.80 -29.68
CA GLU A 29 -6.00 1.20 -28.82
C GLU A 29 -6.26 -0.24 -29.25
N SER A 30 -5.92 -1.20 -28.39
CA SER A 30 -6.27 -2.59 -28.68
C SER A 30 -6.42 -3.41 -27.39
N PRO A 31 -7.35 -4.37 -27.31
CA PRO A 31 -7.53 -5.18 -26.13
C PRO A 31 -6.26 -6.00 -25.79
N THR A 32 -6.15 -6.40 -24.54
CA THR A 32 -5.11 -7.33 -24.08
C THR A 32 -5.22 -8.67 -24.81
N GLY A 33 -4.08 -9.26 -25.21
CA GLY A 33 -4.05 -10.51 -25.98
C GLY A 33 -4.10 -10.35 -27.50
N SER A 34 -4.24 -9.13 -28.01
CA SER A 34 -4.24 -8.85 -29.46
C SER A 34 -2.85 -8.83 -30.12
N GLY A 35 -1.78 -8.97 -29.31
CA GLY A 35 -0.40 -8.85 -29.78
C GLY A 35 0.21 -7.44 -29.75
N LYS A 36 -0.35 -6.46 -29.00
CA LYS A 36 0.18 -5.08 -28.96
C LYS A 36 1.68 -5.04 -28.67
N THR A 37 2.05 -5.55 -27.50
CA THR A 37 3.40 -5.51 -26.95
C THR A 37 4.38 -6.40 -27.71
N THR A 38 3.89 -7.47 -28.33
CA THR A 38 4.72 -8.51 -28.94
C THR A 38 4.87 -8.37 -30.44
N GLN A 39 3.92 -7.71 -31.12
CA GLN A 39 3.92 -7.53 -32.58
C GLN A 39 4.33 -6.12 -32.99
N LEU A 40 4.01 -5.06 -32.22
CA LEU A 40 4.44 -3.69 -32.57
C LEU A 40 5.97 -3.59 -32.77
N PRO A 41 6.82 -4.18 -31.89
CA PRO A 41 8.27 -4.15 -32.11
C PRO A 41 8.71 -4.85 -33.40
N ILE A 42 8.06 -5.96 -33.75
CA ILE A 42 8.33 -6.73 -34.97
C ILE A 42 7.93 -5.93 -36.21
N ILE A 43 6.75 -5.32 -36.19
CA ILE A 43 6.28 -4.44 -37.28
C ILE A 43 7.25 -3.28 -37.50
N LEU A 44 7.76 -2.67 -36.43
CA LEU A 44 8.74 -1.58 -36.52
C LEU A 44 10.09 -2.05 -37.08
N HIS A 45 10.53 -3.25 -36.68
CA HIS A 45 11.73 -3.87 -37.20
C HIS A 45 11.61 -4.19 -38.70
N GLU A 46 10.51 -4.83 -39.12
CA GLU A 46 10.23 -5.13 -40.53
C GLU A 46 10.15 -3.87 -41.40
N ALA A 47 9.68 -2.76 -40.82
CA ALA A 47 9.64 -1.45 -41.48
C ALA A 47 10.99 -0.70 -41.46
N GLY A 48 12.04 -1.24 -40.83
CA GLY A 48 13.39 -0.70 -40.83
C GLY A 48 13.63 0.46 -39.87
N PHE A 49 12.77 0.64 -38.85
CA PHE A 49 12.96 1.70 -37.84
C PHE A 49 14.23 1.48 -36.99
N ASP A 50 14.75 0.26 -36.92
CA ASP A 50 15.94 -0.10 -36.14
C ASP A 50 17.22 -0.31 -36.98
N ASN A 51 17.20 0.04 -38.28
CA ASN A 51 18.36 -0.10 -39.17
C ASN A 51 19.60 0.63 -38.61
N ASN A 52 19.43 1.89 -38.20
CA ASN A 52 20.52 2.73 -37.68
C ASN A 52 20.46 2.92 -36.16
N LEU A 53 19.27 2.88 -35.58
CA LEU A 53 19.00 3.19 -34.16
C LEU A 53 18.28 2.02 -33.49
N CYS A 54 17.90 2.17 -32.22
CA CYS A 54 17.11 1.18 -31.49
C CYS A 54 15.62 1.52 -31.50
N VAL A 55 14.79 0.49 -31.39
CA VAL A 55 13.40 0.58 -30.94
C VAL A 55 13.35 0.29 -29.45
N GLY A 56 12.88 1.26 -28.66
CA GLY A 56 12.73 1.12 -27.22
C GLY A 56 11.28 0.83 -26.83
N ILE A 57 11.04 -0.14 -25.96
CA ILE A 57 9.72 -0.46 -25.42
C ILE A 57 9.76 -0.28 -23.91
N THR A 58 8.86 0.54 -23.36
CA THR A 58 8.72 0.64 -21.90
C THR A 58 7.62 -0.28 -21.39
N GLN A 59 7.86 -0.87 -20.22
CA GLN A 59 6.91 -1.70 -19.48
C GLN A 59 6.85 -1.26 -18.02
N PRO A 60 5.66 -1.14 -17.41
CA PRO A 60 5.55 -0.76 -16.01
C PRO A 60 6.03 -1.86 -15.05
N ARG A 61 6.07 -3.13 -15.50
CA ARG A 61 6.33 -4.30 -14.65
C ARG A 61 7.55 -5.09 -15.11
N ARG A 62 8.41 -5.46 -14.16
CA ARG A 62 9.61 -6.29 -14.40
C ARG A 62 9.27 -7.64 -15.03
N ILE A 63 8.23 -8.32 -14.53
CA ILE A 63 7.81 -9.63 -15.07
C ILE A 63 7.31 -9.51 -16.51
N ALA A 64 6.55 -8.45 -16.82
CA ALA A 64 6.11 -8.18 -18.19
C ALA A 64 7.31 -7.89 -19.10
N THR A 65 8.29 -7.10 -18.62
CA THR A 65 9.53 -6.80 -19.35
C THR A 65 10.26 -8.09 -19.76
N LEU A 66 10.48 -9.01 -18.80
CA LEU A 66 11.13 -10.29 -19.06
C LEU A 66 10.32 -11.16 -20.04
N SER A 67 9.03 -11.35 -19.74
CA SER A 67 8.15 -12.21 -20.55
C SER A 67 8.03 -11.72 -21.99
N VAL A 68 7.89 -10.41 -22.19
CA VAL A 68 7.84 -9.78 -23.51
C VAL A 68 9.17 -9.97 -24.25
N CYS A 69 10.29 -9.69 -23.59
CA CYS A 69 11.61 -9.88 -24.18
C CYS A 69 11.82 -11.33 -24.65
N ASP A 70 11.56 -12.31 -23.77
CA ASP A 70 11.68 -13.73 -24.10
C ASP A 70 10.74 -14.17 -25.23
N PHE A 71 9.55 -13.57 -25.29
CA PHE A 71 8.58 -13.87 -26.35
C PHE A 71 9.03 -13.31 -27.71
N ILE A 72 9.57 -12.09 -27.75
CA ILE A 72 10.10 -11.48 -28.99
C ILE A 72 11.34 -12.26 -29.45
N LYS A 73 12.28 -12.59 -28.55
CA LYS A 73 13.47 -13.42 -28.85
C LYS A 73 13.11 -14.72 -29.58
N LYS A 74 12.09 -15.42 -29.09
CA LYS A 74 11.61 -16.67 -29.70
C LYS A 74 10.99 -16.49 -31.08
N GLN A 75 10.45 -15.32 -31.40
CA GLN A 75 9.83 -15.05 -32.70
C GLN A 75 10.86 -14.71 -33.77
N VAL A 76 11.91 -13.96 -33.41
CA VAL A 76 12.99 -13.56 -34.33
C VAL A 76 14.15 -14.55 -34.35
N GLU A 77 14.07 -15.65 -33.58
CA GLU A 77 15.14 -16.65 -33.43
C GLU A 77 16.47 -16.01 -33.03
N ASP A 78 16.42 -15.09 -32.06
CA ASP A 78 17.57 -14.28 -31.61
C ASP A 78 18.68 -15.14 -31.00
N THR A 79 19.86 -15.15 -31.62
CA THR A 79 21.08 -15.79 -31.12
C THR A 79 22.12 -14.78 -30.59
N ASP A 80 21.99 -13.50 -30.95
CA ASP A 80 23.08 -12.52 -30.87
C ASP A 80 22.74 -11.31 -29.97
N SER A 81 21.75 -11.47 -29.09
CA SER A 81 21.22 -10.40 -28.21
C SER A 81 20.67 -9.20 -29.00
N PHE A 82 20.11 -9.47 -30.18
CA PHE A 82 19.41 -8.50 -31.02
C PHE A 82 18.22 -7.89 -30.26
N VAL A 83 17.52 -8.72 -29.47
CA VAL A 83 16.52 -8.29 -28.50
C VAL A 83 17.15 -8.40 -27.11
N ALA A 84 17.08 -7.35 -26.31
CA ALA A 84 17.56 -7.41 -24.94
C ALA A 84 16.66 -6.60 -24.01
N TYR A 85 16.82 -6.82 -22.71
CA TYR A 85 16.12 -6.04 -21.72
C TYR A 85 17.03 -5.29 -20.77
N LYS A 86 16.53 -4.16 -20.26
CA LYS A 86 17.18 -3.36 -19.23
C LYS A 86 16.19 -2.97 -18.14
N MET A 87 16.48 -3.36 -16.92
CA MET A 87 15.69 -3.06 -15.73
C MET A 87 16.60 -2.51 -14.66
N ARG A 88 16.01 -1.90 -13.62
CA ARG A 88 16.78 -1.56 -12.43
C ARG A 88 17.49 -2.82 -11.94
N PHE A 89 18.79 -2.69 -11.67
CA PHE A 89 19.61 -3.77 -11.14
C PHE A 89 19.86 -4.94 -12.09
N ASN A 90 19.47 -4.87 -13.37
CA ASN A 90 19.72 -5.95 -14.33
C ASN A 90 19.73 -5.44 -15.78
N ASP A 91 20.87 -5.56 -16.47
CA ASP A 91 21.07 -5.11 -17.85
C ASP A 91 21.64 -6.26 -18.70
N THR A 92 20.96 -6.57 -19.80
CA THR A 92 21.39 -7.60 -20.77
C THR A 92 21.72 -7.02 -22.14
N THR A 93 21.75 -5.68 -22.25
CA THR A 93 21.94 -4.99 -23.52
C THR A 93 23.39 -4.98 -23.95
N THR A 94 23.59 -5.03 -25.27
CA THR A 94 24.90 -5.00 -25.93
C THR A 94 24.87 -3.99 -27.08
N THR A 95 26.00 -3.79 -27.75
CA THR A 95 26.06 -2.96 -28.98
C THR A 95 25.29 -3.55 -30.16
N SER A 96 24.98 -4.86 -30.13
CA SER A 96 24.16 -5.53 -31.15
C SER A 96 22.66 -5.40 -30.91
N THR A 97 22.24 -4.93 -29.72
CA THR A 97 20.83 -4.78 -29.38
C THR A 97 20.15 -3.72 -30.26
N LYS A 98 19.06 -4.10 -30.93
CA LYS A 98 18.22 -3.23 -31.76
C LYS A 98 16.81 -3.06 -31.22
N ILE A 99 16.29 -4.08 -30.53
CA ILE A 99 15.02 -4.01 -29.81
C ILE A 99 15.32 -4.06 -28.31
N LYS A 100 15.13 -2.94 -27.61
CA LYS A 100 15.36 -2.84 -26.16
C LYS A 100 14.03 -2.80 -25.41
N VAL A 101 13.74 -3.81 -24.60
CA VAL A 101 12.60 -3.82 -23.68
C VAL A 101 13.07 -3.35 -22.31
N MET A 102 12.46 -2.31 -21.75
CA MET A 102 12.93 -1.73 -20.49
C MET A 102 11.80 -1.34 -19.56
N THR A 103 12.10 -1.24 -18.27
CA THR A 103 11.14 -0.65 -17.32
C THR A 103 11.06 0.87 -17.50
N ASP A 104 9.90 1.47 -17.23
CA ASP A 104 9.69 2.92 -17.32
C ASP A 104 10.81 3.75 -16.66
N GLY A 105 11.21 3.37 -15.44
CA GLY A 105 12.28 4.06 -14.69
C GLY A 105 13.64 4.03 -15.38
N ILE A 106 13.93 3.04 -16.23
CA ILE A 106 15.18 2.96 -16.99
C ILE A 106 15.19 3.97 -18.13
N LEU A 107 14.07 4.16 -18.84
CA LEU A 107 14.01 5.20 -19.88
C LEU A 107 14.23 6.60 -19.28
N LEU A 108 13.68 6.87 -18.10
CA LEU A 108 13.94 8.12 -17.37
C LEU A 108 15.41 8.29 -16.99
N MET A 109 16.11 7.20 -16.67
CA MET A 109 17.55 7.23 -16.40
C MET A 109 18.36 7.47 -17.67
N GLU A 110 17.98 6.86 -18.80
CA GLU A 110 18.66 7.09 -20.09
C GLU A 110 18.44 8.52 -20.61
N LEU A 111 17.27 9.12 -20.36
CA LEU A 111 16.99 10.54 -20.64
C LEU A 111 17.93 11.51 -19.93
N LYS A 112 18.59 11.10 -18.83
CA LYS A 112 19.62 11.92 -18.18
C LYS A 112 20.91 11.95 -19.00
N THR A 113 21.38 10.78 -19.39
CA THR A 113 22.63 10.62 -20.16
C THR A 113 22.47 11.03 -21.61
N ASP A 114 21.27 10.85 -22.17
CA ASP A 114 20.89 11.17 -23.54
C ASP A 114 19.53 11.89 -23.56
N PRO A 115 19.50 13.20 -23.24
CA PRO A 115 18.26 13.99 -23.16
C PRO A 115 17.45 14.08 -24.45
N LEU A 116 18.06 13.71 -25.58
CA LEU A 116 17.42 13.70 -26.89
C LEU A 116 17.14 12.27 -27.38
N LEU A 117 17.43 11.24 -26.59
CA LEU A 117 17.27 9.83 -26.94
C LEU A 117 17.86 9.50 -28.32
N LYS A 118 19.05 10.04 -28.63
CA LYS A 118 19.78 9.90 -29.91
C LYS A 118 19.93 8.45 -30.34
N ASN A 119 20.03 7.52 -29.39
CA ASN A 119 20.13 6.09 -29.68
C ASN A 119 18.81 5.45 -30.15
N TYR A 120 17.70 6.18 -30.14
CA TYR A 120 16.37 5.67 -30.48
C TYR A 120 15.75 6.39 -31.67
N SER A 121 15.12 5.60 -32.53
CA SER A 121 14.23 6.10 -33.59
C SER A 121 12.78 6.16 -33.12
N VAL A 122 12.36 5.15 -32.33
CA VAL A 122 10.99 5.00 -31.84
C VAL A 122 10.99 4.59 -30.38
N ILE A 123 10.14 5.23 -29.57
CA ILE A 123 9.79 4.76 -28.23
C ILE A 123 8.31 4.33 -28.19
N LEU A 124 8.09 3.06 -27.85
CA LEU A 124 6.79 2.49 -27.54
C LEU A 124 6.55 2.56 -26.02
N VAL A 125 5.66 3.45 -25.59
CA VAL A 125 5.16 3.49 -24.22
C VAL A 125 3.98 2.54 -24.09
N ASP A 126 4.23 1.34 -23.57
CA ASP A 126 3.20 0.31 -23.45
C ASP A 126 2.43 0.38 -22.14
N GLU A 127 1.25 -0.23 -22.11
CA GLU A 127 0.36 -0.28 -20.96
C GLU A 127 0.08 1.11 -20.35
N ALA A 128 0.05 2.17 -21.19
CA ALA A 128 -0.08 3.56 -20.75
C ALA A 128 -1.35 3.82 -19.91
N HIS A 129 -2.35 2.94 -20.05
CA HIS A 129 -3.58 2.94 -19.26
C HIS A 129 -3.38 2.63 -17.76
N GLU A 130 -2.24 2.08 -17.34
CA GLU A 130 -1.92 1.94 -15.91
C GLU A 130 -1.72 3.32 -15.24
N ARG A 131 -1.39 4.37 -16.04
CA ARG A 131 -1.22 5.77 -15.56
C ARG A 131 -0.32 5.84 -14.33
N SER A 132 0.81 5.12 -14.40
CA SER A 132 1.84 5.16 -13.38
C SER A 132 2.51 6.53 -13.37
N LEU A 133 3.09 6.90 -12.22
CA LEU A 133 3.80 8.17 -12.10
C LEU A 133 4.97 8.29 -13.10
N ASN A 134 5.70 7.19 -13.36
CA ASN A 134 6.79 7.18 -14.33
C ASN A 134 6.30 7.33 -15.77
N ILE A 135 5.20 6.66 -16.15
CA ILE A 135 4.60 6.78 -17.49
C ILE A 135 4.22 8.25 -17.75
N ASP A 136 3.47 8.86 -16.82
CA ASP A 136 3.04 10.25 -16.98
C ASP A 136 4.24 11.21 -17.11
N PHE A 137 5.35 10.93 -16.40
CA PHE A 137 6.57 11.73 -16.53
C PHE A 137 7.28 11.51 -17.87
N ILE A 138 7.41 10.25 -18.32
CA ILE A 138 7.97 9.90 -19.64
C ILE A 138 7.20 10.61 -20.75
N LEU A 139 5.86 10.59 -20.72
CA LEU A 139 5.06 11.24 -21.76
C LEU A 139 5.34 12.75 -21.85
N GLY A 140 5.52 13.41 -20.70
CA GLY A 140 5.93 14.81 -20.67
C GLY A 140 7.33 15.04 -21.24
N MET A 141 8.30 14.17 -20.92
CA MET A 141 9.66 14.23 -21.47
C MET A 141 9.68 14.00 -22.97
N LEU A 142 8.96 12.99 -23.46
CA LEU A 142 8.88 12.68 -24.89
C LEU A 142 8.31 13.85 -25.69
N LYS A 143 7.32 14.58 -25.15
CA LYS A 143 6.81 15.80 -25.82
C LYS A 143 7.90 16.87 -25.99
N GLN A 144 8.85 17.00 -25.05
CA GLN A 144 9.99 17.91 -25.18
C GLN A 144 11.06 17.40 -26.15
N VAL A 145 11.34 16.09 -26.16
CA VAL A 145 12.29 15.46 -27.11
C VAL A 145 11.80 15.64 -28.54
N MET A 146 10.52 15.36 -28.79
CA MET A 146 9.89 15.47 -30.10
C MET A 146 9.94 16.88 -30.68
N ALA A 147 9.81 17.91 -29.85
CA ALA A 147 9.92 19.29 -30.28
C ALA A 147 11.31 19.63 -30.85
N GLN A 148 12.34 18.87 -30.45
CA GLN A 148 13.73 19.03 -30.93
C GLN A 148 14.14 17.98 -31.97
N ARG A 149 13.40 16.87 -32.09
CA ARG A 149 13.67 15.76 -33.01
C ARG A 149 12.44 15.43 -33.87
N PRO A 150 12.24 16.14 -35.01
CA PRO A 150 11.10 15.92 -35.91
C PRO A 150 11.01 14.49 -36.47
N GLU A 151 12.14 13.79 -36.60
CA GLU A 151 12.22 12.42 -37.10
C GLU A 151 11.88 11.37 -36.04
N PHE A 152 11.97 11.71 -34.76
CA PHE A 152 11.72 10.80 -33.65
C PHE A 152 10.23 10.49 -33.53
N LYS A 153 9.90 9.21 -33.34
CA LYS A 153 8.51 8.72 -33.28
C LYS A 153 8.15 8.16 -31.90
N VAL A 154 6.89 8.31 -31.51
CA VAL A 154 6.34 7.80 -30.25
C VAL A 154 5.07 7.00 -30.52
N ILE A 155 4.99 5.82 -29.94
CA ILE A 155 3.75 5.02 -29.93
C ILE A 155 3.27 4.89 -28.50
N ILE A 156 1.98 5.15 -28.29
CA ILE A 156 1.32 4.98 -27.00
C ILE A 156 0.34 3.83 -27.11
N SER A 157 0.64 2.72 -26.45
CA SER A 157 -0.21 1.53 -26.46
C SER A 157 -1.11 1.49 -25.23
N SER A 158 -2.41 1.33 -25.45
CA SER A 158 -3.44 1.30 -24.39
C SER A 158 -4.48 0.21 -24.64
N ALA A 159 -4.93 -0.45 -23.58
CA ALA A 159 -6.04 -1.39 -23.62
C ALA A 159 -7.41 -0.75 -23.34
N THR A 160 -7.47 0.57 -23.14
CA THR A 160 -8.68 1.27 -22.69
C THR A 160 -9.10 2.40 -23.63
N ILE A 161 -10.40 2.69 -23.63
CA ILE A 161 -11.08 3.74 -24.43
C ILE A 161 -10.65 5.17 -24.06
N ASN A 162 -9.80 5.35 -23.04
CA ASN A 162 -9.30 6.68 -22.66
C ASN A 162 -8.17 7.20 -23.57
N THR A 163 -8.02 6.63 -24.77
CA THR A 163 -7.05 7.01 -25.81
C THR A 163 -7.19 8.47 -26.24
N LYS A 164 -8.40 9.04 -26.12
CA LYS A 164 -8.66 10.46 -26.35
C LYS A 164 -7.84 11.40 -25.47
N LYS A 165 -7.57 11.04 -24.20
CA LYS A 165 -6.71 11.88 -23.33
C LYS A 165 -5.26 11.88 -23.81
N PHE A 166 -4.75 10.74 -24.29
CA PHE A 166 -3.41 10.66 -24.85
C PHE A 166 -3.31 11.42 -26.17
N SER A 167 -4.30 11.24 -27.06
CA SER A 167 -4.41 11.98 -28.31
C SER A 167 -4.43 13.50 -28.07
N ALA A 168 -5.34 13.99 -27.22
CA ALA A 168 -5.41 15.41 -26.88
C ALA A 168 -4.13 15.95 -26.22
N PHE A 169 -3.44 15.13 -25.42
CA PHE A 169 -2.17 15.52 -24.81
C PHE A 169 -1.04 15.68 -25.84
N PHE A 170 -1.06 14.88 -26.92
CA PHE A 170 -0.15 14.99 -28.07
C PHE A 170 -0.83 15.67 -29.26
N ASP A 171 -1.54 16.78 -29.00
CA ASP A 171 -2.04 17.70 -30.02
C ASP A 171 -3.00 17.04 -31.03
N ASP A 172 -3.92 16.24 -30.49
CA ASP A 172 -4.94 15.46 -31.22
C ASP A 172 -4.35 14.45 -32.22
N CYS A 173 -3.24 13.80 -31.85
CA CYS A 173 -2.58 12.79 -32.67
C CYS A 173 -3.51 11.61 -33.01
N PRO A 174 -3.26 10.90 -34.13
CA PRO A 174 -4.13 9.83 -34.60
C PRO A 174 -4.24 8.67 -33.62
N VAL A 175 -5.44 8.06 -33.60
CA VAL A 175 -5.76 6.89 -32.79
C VAL A 175 -6.19 5.75 -33.71
N ILE A 176 -5.42 4.67 -33.74
CA ILE A 176 -5.82 3.42 -34.40
C ILE A 176 -6.48 2.51 -33.37
N SER A 177 -7.74 2.15 -33.60
CA SER A 177 -8.50 1.25 -32.72
C SER A 177 -8.68 -0.12 -33.35
N ILE A 178 -7.98 -1.11 -32.81
CA ILE A 178 -7.96 -2.49 -33.29
C ILE A 178 -8.95 -3.28 -32.46
N LYS A 179 -10.00 -3.76 -33.11
CA LYS A 179 -11.01 -4.61 -32.46
C LYS A 179 -10.56 -6.06 -32.53
N SER A 180 -10.45 -6.73 -31.39
CA SER A 180 -10.38 -8.19 -31.39
C SER A 180 -11.79 -8.79 -31.29
N LYS A 181 -12.00 -9.96 -31.89
CA LYS A 181 -13.18 -10.76 -31.60
C LYS A 181 -13.09 -11.20 -30.13
N ILE A 182 -13.97 -10.66 -29.29
CA ILE A 182 -14.16 -11.13 -27.92
C ILE A 182 -15.42 -11.98 -27.95
N TYR A 183 -15.34 -13.19 -27.40
CA TYR A 183 -16.52 -14.04 -27.26
C TYR A 183 -17.51 -13.40 -26.27
N PRO A 184 -18.83 -13.61 -26.44
CA PRO A 184 -19.82 -13.02 -25.56
C PRO A 184 -19.59 -13.46 -24.10
N ILE A 185 -19.71 -12.51 -23.18
CA ILE A 185 -19.56 -12.75 -21.73
C ILE A 185 -20.86 -12.36 -21.05
N GLU A 186 -21.49 -13.32 -20.39
CA GLU A 186 -22.69 -13.07 -19.57
C GLU A 186 -22.30 -12.41 -18.25
N GLU A 187 -22.92 -11.29 -17.91
CA GLU A 187 -22.68 -10.57 -16.65
C GLU A 187 -23.77 -10.84 -15.62
N ILE A 188 -23.41 -11.43 -14.49
CA ILE A 188 -24.32 -11.78 -13.41
C ILE A 188 -23.99 -10.90 -12.20
N TYR A 189 -24.93 -10.06 -11.78
CA TYR A 189 -24.78 -9.18 -10.62
C TYR A 189 -25.43 -9.81 -9.39
N ILE A 190 -24.65 -10.10 -8.36
CA ILE A 190 -25.14 -10.69 -7.12
C ILE A 190 -25.42 -9.57 -6.12
N ASN A 191 -26.70 -9.37 -5.80
CA ASN A 191 -27.18 -8.33 -4.91
C ASN A 191 -27.34 -8.87 -3.47
N GLU A 192 -26.23 -9.31 -2.89
CA GLU A 192 -26.16 -9.79 -1.51
C GLU A 192 -25.29 -8.82 -0.69
N ASN A 193 -25.55 -8.76 0.62
CA ASN A 193 -24.72 -7.94 1.52
C ASN A 193 -23.57 -8.77 2.07
N PHE A 194 -22.38 -8.60 1.49
CA PHE A 194 -21.15 -9.27 1.93
C PHE A 194 -20.46 -8.51 3.08
N SER A 195 -21.22 -8.13 4.11
CA SER A 195 -20.67 -7.46 5.29
C SER A 195 -19.82 -8.37 6.17
N ASN A 196 -19.86 -9.69 5.92
CA ASN A 196 -19.04 -10.70 6.59
C ASN A 196 -18.30 -11.52 5.52
N ASP A 197 -16.98 -11.67 5.70
CA ASP A 197 -16.09 -12.45 4.85
C ASP A 197 -16.55 -13.90 4.69
N ASP A 198 -17.16 -14.52 5.71
CA ASP A 198 -17.69 -15.88 5.61
C ASP A 198 -18.80 -15.99 4.56
N ILE A 199 -19.67 -14.97 4.45
CA ILE A 199 -20.74 -14.94 3.44
C ILE A 199 -20.13 -14.82 2.05
N LEU A 200 -19.12 -13.95 1.89
CA LEU A 200 -18.40 -13.77 0.65
C LEU A 200 -17.73 -15.09 0.20
N HIS A 201 -16.96 -15.73 1.08
CA HIS A 201 -16.27 -16.97 0.76
C HIS A 201 -17.25 -18.11 0.45
N ASN A 202 -18.33 -18.25 1.21
CA ASN A 202 -19.35 -19.28 0.95
C ASN A 202 -20.01 -19.07 -0.42
N ARG A 203 -20.29 -17.82 -0.80
CA ARG A 203 -20.86 -17.50 -2.11
C ARG A 203 -19.86 -17.82 -3.24
N ILE A 204 -18.59 -17.47 -3.08
CA ILE A 204 -17.53 -17.82 -4.03
C ILE A 204 -17.44 -19.34 -4.20
N VAL A 205 -17.39 -20.09 -3.10
CA VAL A 205 -17.34 -21.56 -3.11
C VAL A 205 -18.54 -22.15 -3.86
N SER A 206 -19.75 -21.62 -3.61
CA SER A 206 -20.96 -22.06 -4.33
C SER A 206 -20.83 -21.89 -5.84
N ILE A 207 -20.39 -20.71 -6.29
CA ILE A 207 -20.22 -20.40 -7.73
C ILE A 207 -19.15 -21.29 -8.35
N VAL A 208 -18.03 -21.50 -7.65
CA VAL A 208 -16.94 -22.37 -8.12
C VAL A 208 -17.42 -23.80 -8.30
N LYS A 209 -18.14 -24.36 -7.32
CA LYS A 209 -18.65 -25.73 -7.39
C LYS A 209 -19.64 -25.94 -8.53
N GLU A 210 -20.55 -24.99 -8.73
CA GLU A 210 -21.52 -25.03 -9.82
C GLU A 210 -20.82 -25.07 -11.18
N ASN A 211 -19.86 -24.15 -11.41
CA ASN A 211 -19.16 -24.06 -12.69
C ASN A 211 -18.14 -25.19 -12.91
N ALA A 212 -17.52 -25.72 -11.86
CA ALA A 212 -16.62 -26.88 -11.96
C ALA A 212 -17.38 -28.16 -12.37
N LYS A 213 -18.60 -28.36 -11.86
CA LYS A 213 -19.46 -29.49 -12.28
C LYS A 213 -19.84 -29.43 -13.75
N GLU A 214 -20.13 -28.22 -14.25
CA GLU A 214 -20.47 -27.99 -15.66
C GLU A 214 -19.24 -28.10 -16.60
N LYS A 215 -18.02 -28.18 -16.06
CA LYS A 215 -16.74 -28.16 -16.81
C LYS A 215 -16.63 -26.96 -17.76
N ASN A 216 -17.09 -25.79 -17.31
CA ASN A 216 -17.17 -24.58 -18.14
C ASN A 216 -15.82 -23.93 -18.48
N GLY A 217 -14.70 -24.54 -18.10
CA GLY A 217 -13.36 -23.96 -18.22
C GLY A 217 -12.82 -23.47 -16.89
N ASP A 218 -11.67 -22.79 -16.93
CA ASP A 218 -10.97 -22.38 -15.73
C ASP A 218 -11.58 -21.09 -15.13
N ILE A 219 -11.37 -20.92 -13.84
CA ILE A 219 -11.99 -19.88 -13.03
C ILE A 219 -10.92 -18.89 -12.54
N LEU A 220 -11.18 -17.60 -12.70
CA LEU A 220 -10.35 -16.53 -12.16
C LEU A 220 -11.15 -15.70 -11.15
N ILE A 221 -10.64 -15.61 -9.91
CA ILE A 221 -11.28 -14.92 -8.79
C ILE A 221 -10.46 -13.68 -8.45
N PHE A 222 -11.09 -12.51 -8.39
CA PHE A 222 -10.44 -11.26 -7.99
C PHE A 222 -10.79 -10.90 -6.54
N LEU A 223 -9.76 -10.84 -5.69
CA LEU A 223 -9.83 -10.46 -4.28
C LEU A 223 -8.84 -9.32 -3.95
N PRO A 224 -9.11 -8.48 -2.95
CA PRO A 224 -8.34 -7.25 -2.74
C PRO A 224 -6.93 -7.45 -2.19
N GLY A 225 -6.63 -8.57 -1.52
CA GLY A 225 -5.29 -8.82 -0.99
C GLY A 225 -5.00 -10.26 -0.59
N GLU A 226 -3.77 -10.50 -0.12
CA GLU A 226 -3.27 -11.83 0.22
C GLU A 226 -4.10 -12.55 1.29
N PHE A 227 -4.50 -11.84 2.35
CA PHE A 227 -5.29 -12.42 3.43
C PHE A 227 -6.62 -13.00 2.92
N ASP A 228 -7.31 -12.22 2.09
CA ASP A 228 -8.58 -12.60 1.44
C ASP A 228 -8.38 -13.83 0.53
N ILE A 229 -7.30 -13.82 -0.26
CA ILE A 229 -6.91 -14.93 -1.13
C ILE A 229 -6.70 -16.21 -0.33
N LYS A 230 -5.90 -16.16 0.74
CA LYS A 230 -5.60 -17.34 1.57
C LYS A 230 -6.85 -17.90 2.25
N ASN A 231 -7.73 -17.05 2.76
CA ASN A 231 -8.98 -17.49 3.37
C ASN A 231 -9.94 -18.12 2.35
N CYS A 232 -10.06 -17.51 1.17
CA CYS A 232 -10.83 -18.07 0.07
C CYS A 232 -10.28 -19.44 -0.37
N ILE A 233 -8.96 -19.60 -0.50
CA ILE A 233 -8.32 -20.88 -0.84
C ILE A 233 -8.60 -21.93 0.24
N LYS A 234 -8.46 -21.58 1.52
CA LYS A 234 -8.80 -22.49 2.63
C LYS A 234 -10.26 -22.95 2.56
N ALA A 235 -11.19 -22.05 2.25
CA ALA A 235 -12.60 -22.37 2.08
C ALA A 235 -12.84 -23.29 0.87
N LEU A 236 -12.18 -23.03 -0.26
CA LEU A 236 -12.27 -23.84 -1.47
C LEU A 236 -11.76 -25.27 -1.24
N ILE A 237 -10.56 -25.43 -0.66
CA ILE A 237 -9.96 -26.73 -0.35
C ILE A 237 -10.87 -27.53 0.58
N LYS A 238 -11.36 -26.91 1.66
CA LYS A 238 -12.28 -27.57 2.60
C LYS A 238 -13.57 -28.05 1.92
N SER A 239 -13.97 -27.37 0.85
CA SER A 239 -15.20 -27.65 0.13
C SER A 239 -15.04 -28.68 -1.00
N ASP A 240 -13.82 -29.07 -1.37
CA ASP A 240 -13.51 -29.99 -2.47
C ASP A 240 -12.86 -31.30 -1.97
N PRO A 241 -13.59 -32.16 -1.24
CA PRO A 241 -13.04 -33.42 -0.75
C PRO A 241 -12.71 -34.43 -1.87
N GLU A 242 -13.31 -34.25 -3.05
CA GLU A 242 -13.11 -35.10 -4.24
C GLU A 242 -11.87 -34.68 -5.07
N ASN A 243 -11.17 -33.60 -4.67
CA ASN A 243 -9.96 -33.10 -5.33
C ASN A 243 -10.14 -32.80 -6.82
N GLN A 244 -11.30 -32.24 -7.19
CA GLN A 244 -11.64 -31.86 -8.56
C GLN A 244 -11.01 -30.51 -8.98
N LEU A 245 -10.57 -29.70 -8.02
CA LEU A 245 -10.01 -28.38 -8.25
C LEU A 245 -8.48 -28.40 -8.23
N VAL A 246 -7.87 -27.56 -9.06
CA VAL A 246 -6.44 -27.20 -8.96
C VAL A 246 -6.36 -25.70 -8.66
N ILE A 247 -5.97 -25.36 -7.44
CA ILE A 247 -6.11 -23.99 -6.91
C ILE A 247 -4.75 -23.31 -6.85
N TYR A 248 -4.61 -22.16 -7.50
CA TYR A 248 -3.39 -21.35 -7.48
C TYR A 248 -3.63 -19.95 -6.90
N PRO A 249 -2.83 -19.50 -5.93
CA PRO A 249 -2.80 -18.09 -5.53
C PRO A 249 -2.05 -17.24 -6.56
N LEU A 250 -2.44 -15.98 -6.73
CA LEU A 250 -1.69 -15.02 -7.55
C LEU A 250 -1.71 -13.60 -6.95
N TYR A 251 -0.73 -13.29 -6.12
CA TYR A 251 -0.55 -11.97 -5.48
C TYR A 251 0.93 -11.59 -5.43
N GLY A 252 1.22 -10.29 -5.26
CA GLY A 252 2.55 -9.74 -5.56
C GLY A 252 3.69 -10.19 -4.64
N ARG A 253 3.40 -10.87 -3.52
CA ARG A 253 4.42 -11.38 -2.59
C ARG A 253 4.90 -12.81 -2.93
N LEU A 254 4.22 -13.50 -3.85
CA LEU A 254 4.64 -14.81 -4.32
C LEU A 254 5.99 -14.73 -5.06
N SER A 255 6.74 -15.82 -4.99
CA SER A 255 7.97 -16.02 -5.74
C SER A 255 7.70 -16.03 -7.25
N LYS A 256 8.73 -15.82 -8.08
CA LYS A 256 8.58 -15.92 -9.54
C LYS A 256 8.08 -17.30 -9.97
N GLU A 257 8.65 -18.36 -9.43
CA GLU A 257 8.23 -19.73 -9.76
C GLU A 257 6.76 -19.97 -9.37
N GLU A 258 6.34 -19.53 -8.18
CA GLU A 258 4.95 -19.66 -7.72
C GLU A 258 3.98 -18.87 -8.60
N GLN A 259 4.36 -17.68 -9.06
CA GLN A 259 3.53 -16.90 -9.98
C GLN A 259 3.41 -17.56 -11.35
N GLU A 260 4.44 -18.27 -11.80
CA GLU A 260 4.45 -18.96 -13.09
C GLU A 260 3.62 -20.26 -13.09
N GLU A 261 3.35 -20.85 -11.91
CA GLU A 261 2.51 -22.05 -11.80
C GLU A 261 1.10 -21.85 -12.39
N VAL A 262 0.58 -20.61 -12.42
CA VAL A 262 -0.75 -20.30 -12.97
C VAL A 262 -0.84 -20.57 -14.48
N PHE A 263 0.28 -20.58 -15.19
CA PHE A 263 0.37 -20.85 -16.63
C PHE A 263 0.40 -22.34 -16.96
N THR A 264 0.51 -23.21 -15.96
CA THR A 264 0.45 -24.65 -16.18
C THR A 264 -0.89 -25.05 -16.79
N LYS A 265 -0.83 -26.05 -17.69
CA LYS A 265 -2.04 -26.59 -18.34
C LYS A 265 -2.90 -27.28 -17.29
N THR A 266 -4.21 -27.05 -17.38
CA THR A 266 -5.18 -27.70 -16.50
C THR A 266 -5.16 -29.22 -16.71
N PRO A 267 -4.95 -30.01 -15.64
CA PRO A 267 -5.00 -31.47 -15.74
C PRO A 267 -6.36 -31.97 -16.24
N GLU A 268 -6.35 -33.09 -16.97
CA GLU A 268 -7.57 -33.67 -17.51
C GLU A 268 -8.56 -34.04 -16.41
N GLY A 269 -9.84 -33.70 -16.61
CA GLY A 269 -10.90 -33.95 -15.64
C GLY A 269 -10.96 -32.98 -14.45
N LYS A 270 -9.98 -32.08 -14.29
CA LYS A 270 -9.96 -31.07 -13.21
C LYS A 270 -10.34 -29.67 -13.70
N THR A 271 -10.69 -28.79 -12.76
CA THR A 271 -10.93 -27.36 -13.02
C THR A 271 -9.86 -26.52 -12.34
N LYS A 272 -9.15 -25.68 -13.09
CA LYS A 272 -8.18 -24.76 -12.50
C LYS A 272 -8.90 -23.53 -11.94
N VAL A 273 -8.53 -23.13 -10.72
CA VAL A 273 -9.07 -21.97 -10.01
C VAL A 273 -7.92 -21.08 -9.60
N VAL A 274 -7.79 -19.92 -10.23
CA VAL A 274 -6.78 -18.92 -9.90
C VAL A 274 -7.42 -17.84 -9.02
N VAL A 275 -6.85 -17.60 -7.84
CA VAL A 275 -7.33 -16.59 -6.90
C VAL A 275 -6.32 -15.45 -6.83
N SER A 276 -6.65 -14.29 -7.41
CA SER A 276 -5.70 -13.23 -7.71
C SER A 276 -6.09 -11.85 -7.18
N THR A 277 -5.10 -10.98 -7.00
CA THR A 277 -5.30 -9.53 -6.91
C THR A 277 -5.47 -8.91 -8.31
N ASN A 278 -5.33 -7.59 -8.43
CA ASN A 278 -5.28 -6.90 -9.72
C ASN A 278 -4.08 -7.29 -10.62
N ILE A 279 -3.21 -8.23 -10.21
CA ILE A 279 -2.11 -8.74 -11.05
C ILE A 279 -2.63 -9.40 -12.33
N ALA A 280 -3.73 -10.16 -12.24
CA ALA A 280 -4.35 -10.79 -13.41
C ALA A 280 -5.19 -9.82 -14.27
N GLU A 281 -5.31 -8.54 -13.88
CA GLU A 281 -6.24 -7.58 -14.49
C GLU A 281 -5.78 -7.04 -15.84
N THR A 282 -4.46 -6.81 -16.03
CA THR A 282 -3.86 -6.16 -17.22
C THR A 282 -2.76 -7.03 -17.81
N SER A 283 -1.68 -7.25 -17.07
CA SER A 283 -0.38 -7.68 -17.64
C SER A 283 -0.16 -9.18 -17.79
N ILE A 284 -1.08 -10.04 -17.33
CA ILE A 284 -0.91 -11.50 -17.37
C ILE A 284 -2.07 -12.18 -18.10
N THR A 285 -1.75 -13.02 -19.09
CA THR A 285 -2.74 -13.82 -19.83
C THR A 285 -2.71 -15.26 -19.33
N ILE A 286 -3.75 -15.68 -18.62
CA ILE A 286 -3.94 -17.07 -18.22
C ILE A 286 -4.86 -17.72 -19.25
N ASP A 287 -4.39 -18.78 -19.89
CA ASP A 287 -5.16 -19.50 -20.89
C ASP A 287 -6.37 -20.20 -20.26
N ASN A 288 -7.40 -20.45 -21.09
CA ASN A 288 -8.57 -21.26 -20.75
C ASN A 288 -9.50 -20.71 -19.63
N ILE A 289 -9.28 -19.47 -19.16
CA ILE A 289 -10.22 -18.77 -18.28
C ILE A 289 -11.54 -18.50 -19.01
N ALA A 290 -12.63 -19.04 -18.46
CA ALA A 290 -13.98 -18.86 -18.98
C ALA A 290 -14.93 -18.26 -17.93
N ILE A 291 -14.57 -18.36 -16.65
CA ILE A 291 -15.38 -17.83 -15.55
C ILE A 291 -14.55 -16.80 -14.78
N VAL A 292 -15.11 -15.62 -14.56
CA VAL A 292 -14.54 -14.59 -13.69
C VAL A 292 -15.47 -14.35 -12.51
N ILE A 293 -14.92 -14.34 -11.29
CA ILE A 293 -15.62 -13.95 -10.06
C ILE A 293 -14.94 -12.69 -9.53
N ASP A 294 -15.65 -11.57 -9.53
CA ASP A 294 -15.11 -10.25 -9.16
C ASP A 294 -15.74 -9.73 -7.88
N SER A 295 -14.95 -9.64 -6.80
CA SER A 295 -15.34 -8.96 -5.56
C SER A 295 -15.62 -7.47 -5.76
N GLY A 296 -15.06 -6.87 -6.82
CA GLY A 296 -15.20 -5.45 -7.11
C GLY A 296 -14.38 -4.55 -6.20
N LEU A 297 -13.41 -5.11 -5.47
CA LEU A 297 -12.52 -4.40 -4.56
C LEU A 297 -11.05 -4.51 -5.04
N ALA A 298 -10.24 -3.53 -4.66
CA ALA A 298 -8.79 -3.54 -4.80
C ALA A 298 -8.14 -2.72 -3.69
N LYS A 299 -6.91 -3.08 -3.30
CA LYS A 299 -6.08 -2.27 -2.40
C LYS A 299 -5.34 -1.20 -3.20
N ILE A 300 -5.54 0.06 -2.84
CA ILE A 300 -4.95 1.24 -3.49
C ILE A 300 -4.04 1.97 -2.50
N ASN A 301 -2.83 2.32 -2.94
CA ASN A 301 -1.88 3.08 -2.14
C ASN A 301 -2.22 4.57 -2.17
N PHE A 302 -2.20 5.18 -0.99
CA PHE A 302 -2.34 6.62 -0.77
C PHE A 302 -1.20 7.13 0.10
N TYR A 303 -0.64 8.26 -0.29
CA TYR A 303 0.39 8.96 0.47
C TYR A 303 -0.16 10.26 1.04
N ASN A 304 0.08 10.47 2.33
CA ASN A 304 -0.20 11.75 2.98
C ASN A 304 1.11 12.49 3.20
N GLN A 305 1.22 13.60 2.47
CA GLN A 305 2.37 14.48 2.41
C GLN A 305 2.65 15.22 3.73
N LYS A 306 1.63 15.49 4.54
CA LYS A 306 1.79 16.30 5.75
C LYS A 306 2.45 15.55 6.89
N ASN A 307 2.22 14.25 6.97
CA ASN A 307 2.67 13.37 8.04
C ASN A 307 3.61 12.27 7.52
N PHE A 308 3.94 12.29 6.22
CA PHE A 308 4.84 11.34 5.54
C PHE A 308 4.38 9.89 5.65
N THR A 309 3.06 9.64 5.67
CA THR A 309 2.50 8.29 5.88
C THR A 309 1.97 7.71 4.59
N SER A 310 2.33 6.46 4.32
CA SER A 310 1.71 5.64 3.28
C SER A 310 0.55 4.84 3.86
N SER A 311 -0.50 4.62 3.08
CA SER A 311 -1.67 3.85 3.50
C SER A 311 -2.16 2.99 2.35
N LEU A 312 -2.53 1.75 2.66
CA LEU A 312 -3.06 0.82 1.67
C LEU A 312 -4.54 0.59 1.96
N VAL A 313 -5.41 1.24 1.20
CA VAL A 313 -6.85 1.29 1.46
C VAL A 313 -7.58 0.39 0.49
N THR A 314 -8.45 -0.48 0.99
CA THR A 314 -9.35 -1.27 0.15
C THR A 314 -10.50 -0.39 -0.34
N LEU A 315 -10.61 -0.22 -1.66
CA LEU A 315 -11.64 0.60 -2.30
C LEU A 315 -12.36 -0.18 -3.42
N PRO A 316 -13.61 0.21 -3.76
CA PRO A 316 -14.26 -0.27 -4.96
C PRO A 316 -13.45 0.06 -6.23
N ILE A 317 -13.34 -0.91 -7.13
CA ILE A 317 -12.70 -0.70 -8.43
C ILE A 317 -13.54 0.18 -9.36
N SER A 318 -12.88 0.89 -10.28
CA SER A 318 -13.55 1.67 -11.33
C SER A 318 -14.29 0.79 -12.34
N LYS A 319 -15.17 1.40 -13.16
CA LYS A 319 -15.85 0.67 -14.25
C LYS A 319 -14.87 0.09 -15.26
N SER A 320 -13.83 0.86 -15.62
CA SER A 320 -12.77 0.39 -16.54
C SER A 320 -12.08 -0.86 -15.99
N SER A 321 -11.69 -0.86 -14.72
CA SER A 321 -11.10 -2.03 -14.06
C SER A 321 -12.06 -3.23 -14.05
N ALA A 322 -13.32 -2.99 -13.68
CA ALA A 322 -14.38 -3.99 -13.73
C ALA A 322 -14.63 -4.57 -15.14
N MET A 323 -14.45 -3.78 -16.20
CA MET A 323 -14.53 -4.23 -17.59
C MET A 323 -13.31 -5.06 -18.01
N GLN A 324 -12.11 -4.68 -17.57
CA GLN A 324 -10.89 -5.45 -17.82
C GLN A 324 -10.90 -6.82 -17.14
N ARG A 325 -11.33 -6.87 -15.87
CA ARG A 325 -11.53 -8.13 -15.13
C ARG A 325 -12.52 -9.04 -15.82
N ARG A 326 -13.68 -8.51 -16.22
CA ARG A 326 -14.68 -9.24 -17.02
C ARG A 326 -14.07 -9.79 -18.32
N GLY A 327 -13.28 -8.98 -19.02
CA GLY A 327 -12.64 -9.36 -20.29
C GLY A 327 -11.71 -10.57 -20.21
N ARG A 328 -11.31 -11.01 -19.00
CA ARG A 328 -10.49 -12.22 -18.81
C ARG A 328 -11.25 -13.51 -19.13
N ALA A 329 -12.58 -13.53 -19.06
CA ALA A 329 -13.43 -14.70 -19.35
C ALA A 329 -13.77 -14.92 -20.83
N GLY A 330 -13.50 -13.96 -21.73
CA GLY A 330 -14.02 -13.97 -23.11
C GLY A 330 -12.97 -14.10 -24.20
N ARG A 331 -11.76 -14.56 -23.86
CA ARG A 331 -10.63 -14.59 -24.81
C ARG A 331 -10.63 -15.80 -25.73
N THR A 332 -10.95 -16.97 -25.20
CA THR A 332 -10.87 -18.24 -25.94
C THR A 332 -12.24 -18.81 -26.27
N ARG A 333 -13.27 -18.46 -25.49
CA ARG A 333 -14.65 -18.94 -25.64
C ARG A 333 -15.63 -18.01 -24.94
N SER A 334 -16.93 -18.25 -25.15
CA SER A 334 -17.99 -17.59 -24.38
C SER A 334 -17.83 -17.90 -22.89
N GLY A 335 -18.04 -16.88 -22.05
CA GLY A 335 -17.76 -16.99 -20.61
C GLY A 335 -18.81 -16.31 -19.73
N ARG A 336 -18.63 -16.41 -18.42
CA ARG A 336 -19.48 -15.73 -17.42
C ARG A 336 -18.63 -14.86 -16.50
N CYS A 337 -19.18 -13.73 -16.10
CA CYS A 337 -18.59 -12.85 -15.09
C CYS A 337 -19.59 -12.63 -13.95
N TYR A 338 -19.29 -13.20 -12.79
CA TYR A 338 -20.03 -13.01 -11.55
C TYR A 338 -19.47 -11.81 -10.81
N ARG A 339 -20.25 -10.73 -10.72
CA ARG A 339 -19.93 -9.55 -9.93
C ARG A 339 -20.58 -9.66 -8.56
N LEU A 340 -19.77 -9.74 -7.51
CA LEU A 340 -20.23 -9.87 -6.11
C LEU A 340 -20.68 -8.50 -5.54
N TYR A 341 -21.40 -7.75 -6.36
CA TYR A 341 -21.95 -6.43 -6.04
C TYR A 341 -23.11 -6.13 -6.99
N SER A 342 -24.01 -5.26 -6.53
CA SER A 342 -25.20 -4.89 -7.29
C SER A 342 -24.89 -4.09 -8.56
N LYS A 343 -25.76 -4.19 -9.56
CA LYS A 343 -25.72 -3.35 -10.77
C LYS A 343 -25.82 -1.86 -10.44
N LYS A 344 -26.52 -1.50 -9.35
CA LYS A 344 -26.57 -0.14 -8.83
C LYS A 344 -25.21 0.33 -8.32
N SER A 345 -24.50 -0.50 -7.55
CA SER A 345 -23.13 -0.21 -7.11
C SER A 345 -22.21 0.03 -8.30
N TYR A 346 -22.22 -0.86 -9.30
CA TYR A 346 -21.44 -0.73 -10.54
C TYR A 346 -21.72 0.58 -11.29
N THR A 347 -23.00 0.89 -11.52
CA THR A 347 -23.40 2.08 -12.27
C THR A 347 -23.02 3.39 -11.56
N SER A 348 -22.95 3.40 -10.22
CA SER A 348 -22.51 4.56 -9.45
C SER A 348 -20.99 4.75 -9.37
N ARG A 349 -20.17 3.79 -9.82
CA ARG A 349 -18.71 3.91 -9.76
C ARG A 349 -18.17 4.87 -10.81
N ASP A 350 -17.02 5.44 -10.51
CA ASP A 350 -16.25 6.25 -11.44
C ASP A 350 -15.80 5.41 -12.65
N MET A 351 -15.72 6.05 -13.81
CA MET A 351 -15.32 5.38 -15.04
C MET A 351 -13.89 4.84 -14.97
N TYR A 352 -12.98 5.61 -14.36
CA TYR A 352 -11.56 5.31 -14.27
C TYR A 352 -11.08 5.40 -12.82
N THR A 353 -10.01 4.67 -12.51
CA THR A 353 -9.31 4.77 -11.23
C THR A 353 -8.56 6.09 -11.17
N LEU A 354 -8.47 6.71 -9.99
CA LEU A 354 -7.69 7.92 -9.79
C LEU A 354 -6.21 7.68 -10.12
N GLU A 355 -5.63 8.57 -10.91
CA GLU A 355 -4.25 8.47 -11.39
C GLU A 355 -3.24 8.45 -10.24
N GLU A 356 -2.12 7.74 -10.42
CA GLU A 356 -1.12 7.56 -9.37
C GLU A 356 -0.50 8.88 -8.90
N ILE A 357 -0.22 9.79 -9.85
CA ILE A 357 0.34 11.14 -9.59
C ILE A 357 -0.47 11.98 -8.60
N LEU A 358 -1.76 11.68 -8.41
CA LEU A 358 -2.64 12.40 -7.47
C LEU A 358 -2.67 11.79 -6.06
N ARG A 359 -2.05 10.63 -5.84
CA ARG A 359 -2.18 9.85 -4.61
C ARG A 359 -0.86 9.29 -4.06
N THR A 360 0.28 9.60 -4.66
CA THR A 360 1.60 9.12 -4.21
C THR A 360 2.57 10.25 -3.81
N ASP A 361 3.72 9.86 -3.27
CA ASP A 361 4.82 10.79 -2.97
C ASP A 361 5.48 11.23 -4.28
N LEU A 362 5.55 12.55 -4.51
CA LEU A 362 6.15 13.13 -5.72
C LEU A 362 7.65 13.43 -5.55
N SER A 363 8.24 13.18 -4.38
CA SER A 363 9.65 13.51 -4.09
C SER A 363 10.62 12.89 -5.09
N GLU A 364 10.37 11.66 -5.54
CA GLU A 364 11.21 10.99 -6.53
C GLU A 364 11.14 11.68 -7.90
N VAL A 365 9.94 12.04 -8.36
CA VAL A 365 9.78 12.75 -9.63
C VAL A 365 10.37 14.14 -9.57
N VAL A 366 10.12 14.91 -8.51
CA VAL A 366 10.69 16.25 -8.37
C VAL A 366 12.21 16.23 -8.30
N LEU A 367 12.80 15.22 -7.63
CA LEU A 367 14.25 15.03 -7.61
C LEU A 367 14.78 14.76 -9.03
N ARG A 368 14.13 13.87 -9.78
CA ARG A 368 14.51 13.58 -11.18
C ARG A 368 14.33 14.78 -12.10
N MET A 369 13.28 15.59 -11.90
CA MET A 369 13.10 16.84 -12.64
C MET A 369 14.29 17.79 -12.38
N SER A 370 14.70 17.92 -11.11
CA SER A 370 15.88 18.72 -10.75
C SER A 370 17.16 18.22 -11.43
N ASP A 371 17.35 16.89 -11.45
CA ASP A 371 18.49 16.21 -12.08
C ASP A 371 18.53 16.42 -13.60
N LEU A 372 17.37 16.47 -14.25
CA LEU A 372 17.23 16.75 -15.67
C LEU A 372 17.27 18.26 -16.01
N GLY A 373 17.48 19.13 -15.02
CA GLY A 373 17.50 20.59 -15.21
C GLY A 373 16.11 21.22 -15.40
N LEU A 374 15.04 20.51 -15.04
CA LEU A 374 13.65 20.93 -15.17
C LEU A 374 13.14 21.56 -13.87
N TYR A 375 13.38 22.86 -13.70
CA TYR A 375 13.07 23.58 -12.45
C TYR A 375 11.64 24.14 -12.36
N ASP A 376 10.91 24.20 -13.49
CA ASP A 376 9.49 24.59 -13.52
C ASP A 376 8.58 23.36 -13.31
N TYR A 377 8.48 22.94 -12.05
CA TYR A 377 7.69 21.78 -11.66
C TYR A 377 6.20 21.96 -11.95
N GLU A 378 5.71 23.19 -11.83
CA GLU A 378 4.29 23.53 -11.92
C GLU A 378 3.77 23.54 -13.37
N HIS A 379 4.60 23.90 -14.35
CA HIS A 379 4.21 23.96 -15.77
C HIS A 379 4.75 22.81 -16.60
N PHE A 380 5.49 21.86 -16.02
CA PHE A 380 5.87 20.64 -16.72
C PHE A 380 4.64 19.94 -17.32
N PRO A 381 4.71 19.45 -18.57
CA PRO A 381 3.56 18.91 -19.29
C PRO A 381 3.21 17.50 -18.80
N PHE A 382 2.67 17.37 -17.59
CA PHE A 382 2.00 16.14 -17.16
C PHE A 382 0.63 16.01 -17.83
N ILE A 383 0.30 14.80 -18.29
CA ILE A 383 -1.05 14.48 -18.81
C ILE A 383 -2.15 14.73 -17.76
N THR A 384 -1.89 14.41 -16.49
CA THR A 384 -2.68 14.86 -15.34
C THR A 384 -1.80 15.69 -14.44
N ARG A 385 -2.11 16.97 -14.28
CA ARG A 385 -1.31 17.87 -13.43
C ARG A 385 -1.49 17.52 -11.95
N PRO A 386 -0.40 17.34 -11.17
CA PRO A 386 -0.49 17.17 -9.73
C PRO A 386 -1.02 18.44 -9.04
N ASN A 387 -1.51 18.27 -7.81
CA ASN A 387 -1.88 19.42 -6.97
C ASN A 387 -0.61 20.25 -6.63
N LYS A 388 -0.72 21.58 -6.62
CA LYS A 388 0.36 22.48 -6.21
C LYS A 388 0.88 22.18 -4.80
N ASP A 389 -0.01 21.79 -3.88
CA ASP A 389 0.40 21.39 -2.53
C ASP A 389 1.27 20.13 -2.54
N ALA A 390 1.06 19.23 -3.51
CA ALA A 390 1.84 18.02 -3.69
C ALA A 390 3.26 18.29 -4.15
N ILE A 391 3.41 19.15 -5.16
CA ILE A 391 4.72 19.61 -5.63
C ILE A 391 5.45 20.32 -4.49
N LYS A 392 4.79 21.27 -3.80
CA LYS A 392 5.41 22.01 -2.68
C LYS A 392 5.87 21.10 -1.56
N SER A 393 5.09 20.07 -1.24
CA SER A 393 5.50 19.12 -0.20
C SER A 393 6.68 18.27 -0.63
N ALA A 394 6.73 17.84 -1.88
CA ALA A 394 7.88 17.12 -2.43
C ALA A 394 9.14 18.01 -2.43
N GLU A 395 9.04 19.25 -2.89
CA GLU A 395 10.12 20.25 -2.83
C GLU A 395 10.61 20.45 -1.40
N HIS A 396 9.70 20.67 -0.46
CA HIS A 396 10.03 20.81 0.96
C HIS A 396 10.73 19.57 1.53
N THR A 397 10.32 18.37 1.11
CA THR A 397 10.96 17.12 1.52
C THR A 397 12.39 17.04 1.01
N LEU A 398 12.61 17.38 -0.26
CA LEU A 398 13.93 17.39 -0.87
C LEU A 398 14.86 18.43 -0.26
N LYS A 399 14.33 19.59 0.15
CA LYS A 399 15.08 20.61 0.91
C LYS A 399 15.46 20.12 2.31
N ILE A 400 14.54 19.46 3.04
CA ILE A 400 14.83 18.90 4.38
C ILE A 400 15.98 17.88 4.34
N ILE A 401 16.03 17.06 3.30
CA ILE A 401 17.08 16.07 3.13
C ILE A 401 18.30 16.62 2.38
N ASP A 402 18.41 17.94 2.21
CA ASP A 402 19.52 18.63 1.55
C ASP A 402 19.76 18.17 0.10
N ALA A 403 18.77 17.59 -0.59
CA ALA A 403 18.92 17.13 -1.97
C ALA A 403 18.90 18.29 -2.97
N ILE A 404 18.13 19.34 -2.69
CA ILE A 404 18.01 20.53 -3.54
C ILE A 404 18.20 21.81 -2.73
N ASP A 405 18.68 22.86 -3.40
CA ASP A 405 18.79 24.21 -2.85
C ASP A 405 17.48 25.01 -2.97
N GLU A 406 17.52 26.28 -2.53
CA GLU A 406 16.37 27.19 -2.65
C GLU A 406 15.97 27.49 -4.10
N ASN A 407 16.92 27.38 -5.03
CA ASN A 407 16.73 27.59 -6.47
C ASN A 407 16.37 26.30 -7.21
N ARG A 408 15.99 25.22 -6.49
CA ARG A 408 15.60 23.91 -7.05
C ARG A 408 16.74 23.17 -7.76
N ARG A 409 17.99 23.58 -7.56
CA ARG A 409 19.16 22.89 -8.13
C ARG A 409 19.62 21.79 -7.20
N LEU A 410 20.16 20.71 -7.76
CA LEU A 410 20.78 19.67 -6.95
C LEU A 410 21.95 20.26 -6.15
N THR A 411 22.03 19.90 -4.87
CA THR A 411 23.23 20.13 -4.07
C THR A 411 24.25 19.01 -4.36
N LYS A 412 25.47 19.09 -3.80
CA LYS A 412 26.44 17.98 -3.85
C LYS A 412 25.86 16.66 -3.29
N ILE A 413 25.00 16.76 -2.28
CA ILE A 413 24.29 15.61 -1.71
C ILE A 413 23.28 15.08 -2.74
N GLY A 414 22.47 15.97 -3.33
CA GLY A 414 21.51 15.63 -4.38
C GLY A 414 22.13 14.98 -5.61
N GLU A 415 23.26 15.51 -6.10
CA GLU A 415 24.03 14.98 -7.23
C GLU A 415 24.51 13.55 -6.99
N PHE A 416 24.88 13.21 -5.75
CA PHE A 416 25.22 11.84 -5.38
C PHE A 416 23.97 10.98 -5.21
N MET A 417 22.90 11.51 -4.62
CA MET A 417 21.64 10.77 -4.40
C MET A 417 21.07 10.21 -5.69
N VAL A 418 21.09 10.98 -6.78
CA VAL A 418 20.54 10.59 -8.09
C VAL A 418 21.33 9.49 -8.80
N LYS A 419 22.56 9.18 -8.34
CA LYS A 419 23.33 8.03 -8.85
C LYS A 419 22.78 6.70 -8.35
N PHE A 420 22.13 6.72 -7.18
CA PHE A 420 21.51 5.53 -6.62
C PHE A 420 20.08 5.41 -7.13
N PRO A 421 19.65 4.24 -7.62
CA PRO A 421 18.29 4.08 -8.12
C PRO A 421 17.23 4.04 -7.00
N LEU A 422 17.52 4.52 -5.79
CA LEU A 422 16.72 4.41 -4.57
C LEU A 422 15.66 5.52 -4.44
N LEU A 423 14.73 5.34 -3.50
CA LEU A 423 13.88 6.45 -3.05
C LEU A 423 14.77 7.57 -2.48
N PRO A 424 14.42 8.87 -2.63
CA PRO A 424 15.25 9.98 -2.19
C PRO A 424 15.74 9.85 -0.74
N ARG A 425 14.87 9.41 0.17
CA ARG A 425 15.21 9.21 1.58
C ARG A 425 16.24 8.09 1.80
N HIS A 426 16.13 7.00 1.06
CA HIS A 426 17.09 5.89 1.15
C HIS A 426 18.43 6.27 0.52
N ALA A 427 18.40 6.95 -0.63
CA ALA A 427 19.60 7.51 -1.25
C ALA A 427 20.30 8.48 -0.29
N ARG A 428 19.54 9.33 0.41
CA ARG A 428 20.07 10.26 1.41
C ARG A 428 20.84 9.56 2.52
N VAL A 429 20.35 8.43 3.02
CA VAL A 429 21.01 7.63 4.06
C VAL A 429 22.35 7.08 3.55
N VAL A 430 22.39 6.55 2.32
CA VAL A 430 23.64 6.07 1.71
C VAL A 430 24.65 7.22 1.57
N VAL A 431 24.20 8.38 1.09
CA VAL A 431 25.06 9.56 0.96
C VAL A 431 25.53 10.09 2.31
N GLU A 432 24.69 10.03 3.36
CA GLU A 432 25.11 10.36 4.73
C GLU A 432 26.27 9.48 5.20
N ALA A 433 26.21 8.18 4.90
CA ALA A 433 27.27 7.24 5.25
C ALA A 433 28.58 7.61 4.54
N ILE A 434 28.51 7.94 3.25
CA ILE A 434 29.68 8.32 2.44
C ILE A 434 30.39 9.56 3.02
N TYR A 435 29.64 10.60 3.38
CA TYR A 435 30.22 11.88 3.80
C TYR A 435 30.57 11.96 5.28
N ASN A 436 29.71 11.45 6.15
CA ASN A 436 29.79 11.70 7.60
C ASN A 436 30.08 10.43 8.43
N TYR A 437 29.75 9.25 7.92
CA TYR A 437 29.92 7.98 8.63
C TYR A 437 30.60 6.89 7.78
N PRO A 438 31.80 7.14 7.23
CA PRO A 438 32.43 6.23 6.29
C PRO A 438 32.66 4.83 6.89
N SER A 439 32.91 4.73 8.20
CA SER A 439 33.17 3.45 8.89
C SER A 439 32.03 2.43 8.83
N VAL A 440 30.81 2.81 8.44
CA VAL A 440 29.61 1.95 8.45
C VAL A 440 28.93 1.83 7.08
N ILE A 441 29.61 2.19 5.99
CA ILE A 441 29.03 2.17 4.63
C ILE A 441 28.42 0.80 4.30
N ASN A 442 29.16 -0.28 4.55
CA ASN A 442 28.70 -1.65 4.26
C ASN A 442 27.45 -2.02 5.07
N GLU A 443 27.43 -1.70 6.36
CA GLU A 443 26.25 -1.90 7.21
C GLU A 443 25.04 -1.09 6.71
N VAL A 444 25.25 0.15 6.28
CA VAL A 444 24.19 1.03 5.79
C VAL A 444 23.56 0.51 4.50
N ILE A 445 24.35 0.07 3.51
CA ILE A 445 23.80 -0.47 2.26
C ILE A 445 23.00 -1.76 2.51
N ILE A 446 23.37 -2.56 3.52
CA ILE A 446 22.57 -3.72 3.97
C ILE A 446 21.21 -3.25 4.48
N ALA A 447 21.15 -2.30 5.42
CA ALA A 447 19.87 -1.77 5.90
C ALA A 447 18.99 -1.22 4.77
N ILE A 448 19.58 -0.46 3.86
CA ILE A 448 18.87 0.14 2.73
C ILE A 448 18.37 -0.92 1.74
N ALA A 449 19.10 -2.02 1.55
CA ALA A 449 18.62 -3.15 0.77
C ALA A 449 17.35 -3.75 1.38
N PHE A 450 17.32 -4.00 2.70
CA PHE A 450 16.12 -4.48 3.41
C PHE A 450 14.94 -3.51 3.32
N LEU A 451 15.17 -2.19 3.40
CA LEU A 451 14.10 -1.19 3.27
C LEU A 451 13.58 -1.03 1.83
N SER A 452 14.40 -1.37 0.84
CA SER A 452 14.07 -1.19 -0.57
C SER A 452 13.54 -2.47 -1.23
N SER A 453 13.70 -3.62 -0.59
CA SER A 453 13.21 -4.93 -1.04
C SER A 453 11.89 -5.30 -0.35
N LYS A 454 11.30 -6.43 -0.78
CA LYS A 454 10.25 -7.08 0.01
C LYS A 454 10.85 -7.63 1.31
N THR A 455 10.02 -7.68 2.35
CA THR A 455 10.39 -8.35 3.60
C THR A 455 10.65 -9.84 3.35
N PRO A 456 11.82 -10.40 3.76
CA PRO A 456 12.08 -11.82 3.60
C PRO A 456 11.35 -12.67 4.65
N PHE A 457 10.78 -12.07 5.69
CA PHE A 457 10.14 -12.81 6.78
C PHE A 457 8.77 -13.36 6.39
N ILE A 458 8.62 -14.69 6.46
CA ILE A 458 7.37 -15.40 6.18
C ILE A 458 6.66 -15.75 7.48
N LEU A 459 5.35 -15.45 7.56
CA LEU A 459 4.49 -15.86 8.67
C LEU A 459 3.37 -16.76 8.15
N PRO A 460 3.58 -18.09 8.04
CA PRO A 460 2.54 -19.01 7.63
C PRO A 460 1.43 -19.05 8.69
N PRO A 461 0.13 -18.95 8.31
CA PRO A 461 -0.98 -18.88 9.27
C PRO A 461 -1.02 -20.03 10.29
N ASP A 462 -0.59 -21.22 9.88
CA ASP A 462 -0.65 -22.43 10.71
C ASP A 462 0.63 -22.64 11.54
N LYS A 463 1.67 -21.82 11.29
CA LYS A 463 2.99 -21.92 11.94
C LYS A 463 3.51 -20.56 12.43
N ILE A 464 2.61 -19.64 12.78
CA ILE A 464 2.98 -18.26 13.15
C ILE A 464 3.93 -18.26 14.36
N GLU A 465 3.68 -19.09 15.37
CA GLU A 465 4.49 -19.13 16.59
C GLU A 465 5.90 -19.67 16.32
N GLU A 466 6.02 -20.75 15.56
CA GLU A 466 7.30 -21.31 15.12
C GLU A 466 8.09 -20.30 14.29
N ALA A 467 7.44 -19.68 13.30
CA ALA A 467 8.07 -18.68 12.44
C ALA A 467 8.59 -17.48 13.26
N ARG A 468 7.76 -16.96 14.17
CA ARG A 468 8.18 -15.88 15.09
C ARG A 468 9.32 -16.31 16.01
N SER A 469 9.33 -17.56 16.46
CA SER A 469 10.42 -18.08 17.29
C SER A 469 11.72 -18.19 16.50
N ALA A 470 11.66 -18.63 15.23
CA ALA A 470 12.82 -18.69 14.35
C ALA A 470 13.36 -17.29 14.05
N HIS A 471 12.48 -16.33 13.74
CA HIS A 471 12.88 -14.95 13.45
C HIS A 471 13.57 -14.27 14.65
N LYS A 472 13.12 -14.57 15.87
CA LYS A 472 13.75 -14.06 17.10
C LYS A 472 15.22 -14.44 17.25
N ALA A 473 15.68 -15.52 16.61
CA ALA A 473 17.09 -15.90 16.66
C ALA A 473 18.01 -14.83 16.04
N PHE A 474 17.46 -13.96 15.17
CA PHE A 474 18.20 -12.86 14.55
C PHE A 474 17.99 -11.52 15.27
N ASN A 475 17.06 -11.45 16.22
CA ASN A 475 16.72 -10.20 16.90
C ASN A 475 17.92 -9.70 17.69
N ASN A 476 18.14 -8.39 17.62
CA ASN A 476 19.05 -7.68 18.48
C ASN A 476 18.25 -6.81 19.45
N ASP A 477 17.97 -7.32 20.65
CA ASP A 477 17.14 -6.62 21.64
C ASP A 477 17.74 -5.29 22.11
N ARG A 478 19.05 -5.07 21.88
CA ARG A 478 19.75 -3.85 22.29
C ARG A 478 19.68 -2.73 21.25
N TYR A 479 19.72 -3.07 19.96
CA TYR A 479 19.85 -2.12 18.86
C TYR A 479 18.76 -2.23 17.79
N GLY A 480 17.78 -3.11 17.98
CA GLY A 480 16.55 -3.20 17.21
C GLY A 480 16.66 -3.83 15.83
N ASP A 481 15.69 -3.51 14.97
CA ASP A 481 15.50 -4.15 13.67
C ASP A 481 16.68 -3.92 12.72
N PHE A 482 17.24 -2.70 12.67
CA PHE A 482 18.38 -2.41 11.77
C PHE A 482 19.62 -3.23 12.12
N ALA A 483 19.84 -3.52 13.40
CA ALA A 483 20.91 -4.42 13.83
C ALA A 483 20.56 -5.88 13.54
N SER A 484 19.28 -6.25 13.68
CA SER A 484 18.79 -7.59 13.35
C SER A 484 18.96 -7.93 11.87
N TYR A 485 18.82 -6.94 10.98
CA TYR A 485 19.12 -7.08 9.55
C TYR A 485 20.59 -7.42 9.29
N LEU A 486 21.52 -6.77 10.00
CA LEU A 486 22.94 -7.10 9.90
C LEU A 486 23.23 -8.54 10.34
N THR A 487 22.65 -8.96 11.47
CA THR A 487 22.79 -10.34 11.96
C THR A 487 22.30 -11.33 10.91
N LEU A 488 21.08 -11.16 10.42
CA LEU A 488 20.48 -12.05 9.42
C LEU A 488 21.30 -12.09 8.13
N PHE A 489 21.71 -10.92 7.61
CA PHE A 489 22.48 -10.82 6.37
C PHE A 489 23.84 -11.52 6.49
N LYS A 490 24.60 -11.21 7.55
CA LYS A 490 25.92 -11.81 7.79
C LYS A 490 25.82 -13.34 7.92
N THR A 491 24.83 -13.85 8.66
CA THR A 491 24.59 -15.29 8.77
C THR A 491 24.21 -15.94 7.44
N TYR A 492 23.40 -15.27 6.62
CA TYR A 492 22.98 -15.82 5.33
C TYR A 492 24.13 -15.88 4.32
N VAL A 493 24.90 -14.79 4.21
CA VAL A 493 26.02 -14.68 3.26
C VAL A 493 27.18 -15.59 3.63
N SER A 494 27.42 -15.86 4.93
CA SER A 494 28.46 -16.79 5.38
C SER A 494 28.24 -18.24 4.96
N ILE A 495 27.04 -18.61 4.50
CA ILE A 495 26.75 -19.93 3.95
C ILE A 495 27.17 -19.92 2.48
N GLU A 496 28.16 -20.71 2.08
CA GLU A 496 28.68 -20.70 0.71
C GLU A 496 27.83 -21.55 -0.25
N VAL A 497 27.32 -22.69 0.24
CA VAL A 497 26.60 -23.67 -0.59
C VAL A 497 25.16 -23.21 -0.84
N LYS A 498 24.74 -23.18 -2.11
CA LYS A 498 23.39 -22.76 -2.53
C LYS A 498 22.27 -23.58 -1.86
N ASN A 499 22.42 -24.90 -1.80
CA ASN A 499 21.43 -25.79 -1.20
C ASN A 499 21.26 -25.49 0.30
N ASP A 500 22.37 -25.26 1.01
CA ASP A 500 22.35 -24.93 2.44
C ASP A 500 21.71 -23.57 2.69
N ARG A 501 21.89 -22.58 1.79
CA ARG A 501 21.17 -21.30 1.84
C ARG A 501 19.66 -21.49 1.71
N MET A 502 19.22 -22.35 0.80
CA MET A 502 17.79 -22.68 0.63
C MET A 502 17.24 -23.38 1.87
N GLU A 503 17.98 -24.32 2.44
CA GLU A 503 17.59 -25.01 3.68
C GLU A 503 17.55 -24.07 4.87
N PHE A 504 18.52 -23.16 5.00
CA PHE A 504 18.54 -22.11 6.00
C PHE A 504 17.30 -21.22 5.91
N CYS A 505 16.94 -20.75 4.71
CA CYS A 505 15.74 -19.96 4.50
C CYS A 505 14.48 -20.74 4.92
N LYS A 506 14.37 -21.99 4.50
CA LYS A 506 13.23 -22.85 4.83
C LYS A 506 13.09 -23.08 6.34
N LYS A 507 14.18 -23.41 7.03
CA LYS A 507 14.22 -23.66 8.49
C LYS A 507 13.85 -22.41 9.28
N ASN A 508 14.25 -21.23 8.80
CA ASN A 508 14.05 -19.97 9.47
C ASN A 508 12.82 -19.18 9.00
N TYR A 509 11.95 -19.79 8.19
CA TYR A 509 10.75 -19.13 7.64
C TYR A 509 11.09 -17.83 6.91
N LEU A 510 12.09 -17.88 6.03
CA LEU A 510 12.52 -16.79 5.18
C LEU A 510 12.26 -17.11 3.71
N ASP A 511 11.92 -16.09 2.93
CA ASP A 511 11.79 -16.21 1.48
C ASP A 511 13.17 -16.15 0.81
N TYR A 512 13.54 -17.24 0.15
CA TYR A 512 14.85 -17.38 -0.49
C TYR A 512 15.06 -16.36 -1.60
N GLN A 513 14.03 -16.07 -2.40
CA GLN A 513 14.13 -15.10 -3.49
C GLN A 513 14.34 -13.67 -2.97
N SER A 514 13.57 -13.27 -1.95
CA SER A 514 13.73 -11.96 -1.33
C SER A 514 15.11 -11.80 -0.69
N MET A 515 15.65 -12.87 -0.07
CA MET A 515 17.02 -12.85 0.46
C MET A 515 18.08 -12.70 -0.65
N GLN A 516 17.91 -13.39 -1.78
CA GLN A 516 18.78 -13.23 -2.95
C GLN A 516 18.68 -11.81 -3.54
N GLU A 517 17.47 -11.25 -3.64
CA GLU A 517 17.26 -9.86 -4.09
C GLU A 517 17.96 -8.86 -3.15
N ILE A 518 17.92 -9.08 -1.83
CA ILE A 518 18.63 -8.24 -0.86
C ILE A 518 20.14 -8.29 -1.10
N VAL A 519 20.72 -9.49 -1.24
CA VAL A 519 22.16 -9.65 -1.52
C VAL A 519 22.56 -8.93 -2.80
N HIS A 520 21.79 -9.12 -3.87
CA HIS A 520 22.01 -8.48 -5.16
C HIS A 520 21.95 -6.95 -5.08
N ILE A 521 20.99 -6.39 -4.33
CA ILE A 521 20.91 -4.94 -4.09
C ILE A 521 22.14 -4.44 -3.32
N VAL A 522 22.62 -5.18 -2.31
CA VAL A 522 23.82 -4.81 -1.55
C VAL A 522 25.04 -4.77 -2.46
N GLU A 523 25.26 -5.82 -3.26
CA GLU A 523 26.38 -5.90 -4.20
C GLU A 523 26.38 -4.71 -5.17
N GLN A 524 25.23 -4.38 -5.76
CA GLN A 524 25.13 -3.29 -6.72
C GLN A 524 25.22 -1.89 -6.12
N LEU A 525 24.70 -1.70 -4.90
CA LEU A 525 24.97 -0.45 -4.19
C LEU A 525 26.46 -0.32 -3.89
N GLY A 526 27.13 -1.43 -3.55
CA GLY A 526 28.57 -1.49 -3.38
C GLY A 526 29.35 -1.16 -4.65
N GLU A 527 28.93 -1.69 -5.79
CA GLU A 527 29.50 -1.38 -7.11
C GLU A 527 29.37 0.10 -7.44
N ILE A 528 28.17 0.69 -7.31
CA ILE A 528 27.95 2.13 -7.56
C ILE A 528 28.86 2.99 -6.67
N ILE A 529 29.02 2.63 -5.40
CA ILE A 529 29.91 3.37 -4.48
C ILE A 529 31.37 3.25 -4.94
N SER A 530 31.81 2.04 -5.30
CA SER A 530 33.19 1.75 -5.72
C SER A 530 33.53 2.42 -7.06
N GLU A 531 32.60 2.48 -8.00
CA GLU A 531 32.73 3.21 -9.29
C GLU A 531 32.95 4.72 -9.11
N ASN A 532 32.61 5.25 -7.93
CA ASN A 532 32.83 6.65 -7.57
C ASN A 532 34.08 6.84 -6.69
N ASP A 533 35.02 5.88 -6.73
CA ASP A 533 36.29 5.88 -6.01
C ASP A 533 36.14 5.97 -4.47
N ILE A 534 35.02 5.51 -3.92
CA ILE A 534 34.76 5.49 -2.48
C ILE A 534 34.98 4.06 -1.94
N PRO A 535 35.85 3.86 -0.93
CA PRO A 535 36.09 2.54 -0.39
C PRO A 535 34.89 2.03 0.40
N LEU A 536 34.56 0.75 0.22
CA LEU A 536 33.56 0.05 1.01
C LEU A 536 34.13 -0.33 2.39
N THR A 537 34.04 0.61 3.32
CA THR A 537 34.41 0.40 4.73
C THR A 537 33.24 -0.18 5.54
N GLY A 538 33.58 -0.90 6.61
CA GLY A 538 32.62 -1.52 7.52
C GLY A 538 33.22 -1.80 8.90
N ASN A 539 32.46 -2.46 9.77
CA ASN A 539 32.80 -2.71 11.18
C ASN A 539 32.90 -1.44 12.05
N GLY A 540 32.30 -0.34 11.62
CA GLY A 540 32.13 0.85 12.45
C GLY A 540 31.21 0.60 13.65
N SER A 541 31.06 1.61 14.50
CA SER A 541 30.29 1.46 15.74
C SER A 541 28.79 1.39 15.46
N MET A 542 28.04 0.66 16.30
CA MET A 542 26.57 0.66 16.23
C MET A 542 25.95 2.04 16.48
N HIS A 543 26.68 2.90 17.21
CA HIS A 543 26.33 4.30 17.36
C HIS A 543 26.28 5.00 16.00
N ASP A 544 27.41 4.97 15.28
CA ASP A 544 27.56 5.64 13.98
C ASP A 544 26.54 5.10 12.96
N TYR A 545 26.34 3.79 12.95
CA TYR A 545 25.37 3.12 12.07
C TYR A 545 23.93 3.62 12.30
N ILE A 546 23.46 3.63 13.56
CA ILE A 546 22.09 4.08 13.87
C ILE A 546 21.94 5.59 13.68
N CYS A 547 22.95 6.39 14.06
CA CYS A 547 22.95 7.84 13.84
C CYS A 547 22.92 8.19 12.35
N CYS A 548 23.66 7.47 11.52
CA CYS A 548 23.63 7.63 10.06
C CYS A 548 22.23 7.35 9.48
N ILE A 549 21.61 6.23 9.85
CA ILE A 549 20.25 5.89 9.40
C ILE A 549 19.25 6.97 9.86
N ALA A 550 19.30 7.36 11.13
CA ALA A 550 18.41 8.38 11.68
C ALA A 550 18.59 9.75 11.02
N SER A 551 19.81 10.11 10.64
CA SER A 551 20.13 11.37 9.95
C SER A 551 19.54 11.43 8.54
N GLY A 552 19.47 10.31 7.82
CA GLY A 552 18.76 10.26 6.53
C GLY A 552 17.24 10.06 6.64
N LEU A 553 16.76 9.60 7.80
CA LEU A 553 15.33 9.31 8.07
C LEU A 553 14.72 10.19 9.17
N LYS A 554 15.19 11.45 9.30
CA LYS A 554 14.80 12.39 10.38
C LYS A 554 13.29 12.49 10.60
N GLN A 555 12.50 12.49 9.54
CA GLN A 555 11.04 12.55 9.59
C GLN A 555 10.36 11.36 10.28
N PHE A 556 11.07 10.25 10.44
CA PHE A 556 10.61 9.02 11.08
C PHE A 556 11.22 8.79 12.47
N ILE A 557 11.93 9.79 13.00
CA ILE A 557 12.34 9.79 14.41
C ILE A 557 11.11 10.06 15.26
N CYS A 558 10.85 9.15 16.21
CA CYS A 558 9.70 9.21 17.09
C CYS A 558 10.13 9.37 18.55
N ILE A 559 9.34 10.13 19.31
CA ILE A 559 9.41 10.26 20.76
C ILE A 559 8.16 9.62 21.39
N LYS A 560 8.37 8.85 22.45
CA LYS A 560 7.30 8.21 23.22
C LYS A 560 6.47 9.25 23.99
N GLU A 561 5.15 9.24 23.82
CA GLU A 561 4.24 10.09 24.61
C GLU A 561 3.81 9.35 25.89
N TYR A 562 3.13 8.21 25.74
CA TYR A 562 2.73 7.32 26.84
C TYR A 562 2.44 5.91 26.33
N GLY A 563 2.62 4.90 27.19
CA GLY A 563 2.35 3.50 26.86
C GLY A 563 3.09 3.06 25.59
N TYR A 564 2.35 2.64 24.57
CA TYR A 564 2.89 2.20 23.27
C TYR A 564 2.80 3.30 22.18
N MET A 565 2.39 4.50 22.57
CA MET A 565 2.11 5.59 21.65
C MET A 565 3.30 6.54 21.54
N TYR A 566 3.68 6.80 20.30
CA TYR A 566 4.78 7.67 19.90
C TYR A 566 4.26 8.80 19.00
N ASN A 567 5.05 9.84 18.87
CA ASN A 567 4.83 10.93 17.91
C ASN A 567 6.13 11.22 17.16
N THR A 568 6.02 11.65 15.91
CA THR A 568 7.13 12.33 15.22
C THR A 568 6.89 13.84 15.25
N LEU A 569 7.81 14.62 14.70
CA LEU A 569 7.59 16.06 14.47
C LEU A 569 6.36 16.32 13.58
N PHE A 570 6.00 15.35 12.72
CA PHE A 570 4.98 15.50 11.67
C PHE A 570 3.71 14.67 11.93
N ALA A 571 3.85 13.49 12.52
CA ALA A 571 2.77 12.52 12.74
C ALA A 571 2.52 12.30 14.24
N ASN A 572 1.27 12.04 14.61
CA ASN A 572 0.90 11.71 15.98
C ASN A 572 0.31 10.30 16.05
N GLN A 573 0.27 9.71 17.24
CA GLN A 573 -0.34 8.39 17.50
C GLN A 573 0.29 7.26 16.67
N VAL A 574 1.61 7.26 16.60
CA VAL A 574 2.41 6.21 15.98
C VAL A 574 2.58 5.05 16.97
N PHE A 575 2.47 3.82 16.50
CA PHE A 575 2.67 2.61 17.30
C PHE A 575 3.77 1.75 16.68
N ILE A 576 4.61 1.10 17.47
CA ILE A 576 5.58 0.12 16.92
C ILE A 576 4.79 -1.06 16.34
N HIS A 577 5.12 -1.47 15.12
CA HIS A 577 4.47 -2.58 14.46
C HIS A 577 4.77 -3.90 15.21
N PRO A 578 3.79 -4.81 15.42
CA PRO A 578 3.98 -6.08 16.14
C PRO A 578 4.96 -7.09 15.50
N GLY A 579 5.48 -6.75 14.33
CA GLY A 579 6.52 -7.52 13.64
C GLY A 579 7.95 -7.09 13.96
N SER A 580 8.13 -5.95 14.64
CA SER A 580 9.44 -5.45 15.04
C SER A 580 9.99 -6.20 16.26
N ALA A 581 11.31 -6.35 16.35
CA ALA A 581 12.02 -6.84 17.52
C ALA A 581 11.74 -5.99 18.77
N ASP A 582 11.60 -4.66 18.59
CA ASP A 582 11.41 -3.71 19.69
C ASP A 582 9.96 -3.49 20.11
N PHE A 583 9.02 -4.30 19.63
CA PHE A 583 7.59 -4.16 19.97
C PHE A 583 7.33 -4.15 21.49
N ARG A 584 8.22 -4.74 22.29
CA ARG A 584 8.08 -4.87 23.76
C ARG A 584 8.99 -3.95 24.58
N ASN A 585 10.16 -3.57 24.04
CA ASN A 585 11.15 -2.79 24.79
C ASN A 585 10.71 -1.33 25.02
N LEU A 586 9.88 -0.80 24.10
CA LEU A 586 9.29 0.54 24.16
C LEU A 586 10.24 1.67 24.59
N PRO A 587 11.38 1.87 23.91
CA PRO A 587 12.37 2.91 24.22
C PRO A 587 11.77 4.33 24.11
N LYS A 588 12.38 5.32 24.78
CA LYS A 588 11.89 6.72 24.75
C LYS A 588 11.97 7.34 23.35
N TYR A 589 13.04 7.05 22.61
CA TYR A 589 13.26 7.52 21.26
C TYR A 589 13.52 6.35 20.32
N ILE A 590 12.98 6.43 19.10
CA ILE A 590 13.19 5.44 18.05
C ILE A 590 13.39 6.11 16.70
N VAL A 591 14.08 5.43 15.79
CA VAL A 591 13.98 5.67 14.35
C VAL A 591 13.20 4.53 13.72
N ALA A 592 12.31 4.87 12.79
CA ALA A 592 11.60 3.90 11.95
C ALA A 592 12.08 4.00 10.49
N GLY A 593 12.09 2.87 9.77
CA GLY A 593 12.32 2.85 8.33
C GLY A 593 11.16 3.46 7.54
N GLU A 594 9.92 3.21 7.98
CA GLU A 594 8.71 3.77 7.37
C GLU A 594 7.55 3.92 8.37
N LEU A 595 6.60 4.79 8.02
CA LEU A 595 5.33 4.95 8.72
C LEU A 595 4.17 4.52 7.82
N VAL A 596 3.47 3.46 8.21
CA VAL A 596 2.39 2.85 7.43
C VAL A 596 1.08 2.93 8.20
N GLN A 597 0.09 3.59 7.61
CA GLN A 597 -1.26 3.65 8.13
C GLN A 597 -2.06 2.44 7.61
N THR A 598 -2.44 1.57 8.55
CA THR A 598 -3.44 0.51 8.35
C THR A 598 -4.66 0.85 9.22
N SER A 599 -4.99 0.01 10.21
CA SER A 599 -5.94 0.33 11.27
C SER A 599 -5.45 1.47 12.17
N ARG A 600 -4.14 1.49 12.43
CA ARG A 600 -3.43 2.58 13.10
C ARG A 600 -2.21 2.98 12.30
N LEU A 601 -1.59 4.07 12.70
CA LEU A 601 -0.30 4.45 12.18
C LEU A 601 0.78 3.60 12.85
N PHE A 602 1.45 2.75 12.07
CA PHE A 602 2.50 1.87 12.56
C PHE A 602 3.88 2.30 12.05
N ALA A 603 4.86 2.33 12.97
CA ALA A 603 6.27 2.39 12.67
C ALA A 603 6.81 0.98 12.38
N ARG A 604 7.50 0.81 11.26
CA ARG A 604 8.13 -0.45 10.84
C ARG A 604 9.65 -0.27 10.71
N SER A 605 10.38 -1.38 10.88
CA SER A 605 11.85 -1.40 10.87
C SER A 605 12.38 -0.40 11.90
N VAL A 606 12.19 -0.74 13.17
CA VAL A 606 12.38 0.17 14.31
C VAL A 606 13.67 -0.18 15.04
N SER A 607 14.45 0.85 15.37
CA SER A 607 15.58 0.74 16.31
C SER A 607 15.54 1.84 17.37
N PRO A 608 15.98 1.56 18.61
CA PRO A 608 16.09 2.55 19.67
C PRO A 608 17.17 3.58 19.33
N ILE A 609 16.90 4.84 19.69
CA ILE A 609 17.90 5.90 19.75
C ILE A 609 18.11 6.24 21.22
N LYS A 610 19.38 6.31 21.65
CA LYS A 610 19.68 6.84 22.98
C LYS A 610 19.55 8.35 22.99
N GLU A 611 19.12 8.90 24.12
CA GLU A 611 18.93 10.35 24.27
C GLU A 611 20.21 11.15 23.98
N GLU A 612 21.38 10.61 24.37
CA GLU A 612 22.70 11.22 24.15
C GLU A 612 23.08 11.32 22.66
N TRP A 613 22.45 10.54 21.77
CA TRP A 613 22.76 10.51 20.33
C TRP A 613 21.96 11.51 19.50
N LEU A 614 20.94 12.15 20.09
CA LEU A 614 20.01 13.01 19.33
C LEU A 614 20.71 14.22 18.71
N ASP A 615 21.67 14.81 19.42
CA ASP A 615 22.41 15.98 18.93
C ASP A 615 23.43 15.63 17.84
N ASP A 616 23.91 14.38 17.81
CA ASP A 616 24.78 13.86 16.73
C ASP A 616 23.98 13.66 15.43
N ILE A 617 22.69 13.33 15.54
CA ILE A 617 21.77 13.19 14.40
C ILE A 617 21.38 14.56 13.84
N GLN A 618 20.91 15.44 14.73
CA GLN A 618 20.57 16.81 14.40
C GLN A 618 20.59 17.66 15.66
N LYS A 619 21.42 18.70 15.66
CA LYS A 619 21.48 19.68 16.74
C LYS A 619 20.10 20.24 17.05
N GLY A 620 19.68 20.18 18.32
CA GLY A 620 18.39 20.71 18.77
C GLY A 620 17.19 19.79 18.55
N LEU A 621 17.37 18.61 17.94
CA LEU A 621 16.29 17.66 17.68
C LEU A 621 15.55 17.22 18.95
N LYS A 622 16.28 17.07 20.06
CA LYS A 622 15.68 16.77 21.36
C LYS A 622 14.67 17.84 21.76
N TYR A 623 15.06 19.12 21.65
CA TYR A 623 14.18 20.24 21.99
C TYR A 623 12.94 20.24 21.10
N ASP A 624 13.09 20.04 19.79
CA ASP A 624 11.96 20.01 18.84
C ASP A 624 10.96 18.89 19.17
N LEU A 625 11.46 17.70 19.51
CA LEU A 625 10.63 16.54 19.88
C LEU A 625 9.91 16.75 21.23
N GLU A 626 10.59 17.30 22.23
CA GLU A 626 10.01 17.59 23.54
C GLU A 626 9.02 18.77 23.47
N GLU A 627 9.32 19.81 22.70
CA GLU A 627 8.40 20.91 22.41
C GLU A 627 7.14 20.37 21.73
N LYS A 628 7.29 19.48 20.74
CA LYS A 628 6.15 18.81 20.09
C LYS A 628 5.24 18.12 21.10
N LEU A 629 5.78 17.35 22.04
CA LEU A 629 4.98 16.71 23.10
C LEU A 629 4.25 17.75 23.96
N SER A 630 4.97 18.79 24.41
CA SER A 630 4.38 19.87 25.21
C SER A 630 3.28 20.63 24.46
N SER A 631 3.42 20.79 23.14
CA SER A 631 2.44 21.42 22.25
C SER A 631 1.15 20.59 22.12
N ILE A 632 1.25 19.26 22.23
CA ILE A 632 0.11 18.34 22.17
C ILE A 632 -0.67 18.41 23.49
N ASP A 633 0.02 18.46 24.62
CA ASP A 633 -0.62 18.59 25.94
C ASP A 633 -1.23 19.98 26.15
N SER A 634 -0.54 21.04 25.72
CA SER A 634 -1.10 22.39 25.70
C SER A 634 -2.24 22.52 24.68
N ASN A 635 -2.22 21.83 23.52
CA ASN A 635 -3.35 21.78 22.60
C ASN A 635 -4.51 20.90 23.07
N LYS A 636 -4.31 19.89 23.92
CA LYS A 636 -5.41 19.23 24.65
C LYS A 636 -6.10 20.23 25.60
N ASN A 637 -5.32 21.12 26.22
CA ASN A 637 -5.85 22.23 27.04
C ASN A 637 -6.38 23.43 26.22
N SER A 638 -5.86 23.69 25.02
CA SER A 638 -6.24 24.83 24.15
C SER A 638 -7.29 24.49 23.09
N LYS A 639 -7.54 23.21 22.77
CA LYS A 639 -8.71 22.75 22.00
C LYS A 639 -10.03 23.02 22.74
N LYS A 640 -9.99 23.27 24.06
CA LYS A 640 -11.09 23.91 24.81
C LYS A 640 -11.35 25.36 24.37
N ASN A 641 -10.33 26.08 23.87
CA ASN A 641 -10.38 27.50 23.52
C ASN A 641 -10.42 27.80 22.00
N LYS A 642 -9.84 26.97 21.12
CA LYS A 642 -9.80 27.20 19.65
C LYS A 642 -11.06 26.77 18.87
N ARG A 643 -12.06 26.18 19.54
CA ARG A 643 -13.44 26.02 19.00
C ARG A 643 -14.15 27.38 18.80
N ARG A 644 -13.55 28.51 19.18
CA ARG A 644 -14.19 29.83 19.23
C ARG A 644 -14.47 30.52 17.88
N VAL A 645 -13.92 30.08 16.75
CA VAL A 645 -13.96 30.87 15.50
C VAL A 645 -14.73 30.22 14.32
N ARG A 646 -15.05 28.92 14.36
CA ARG A 646 -15.73 28.24 13.22
C ARG A 646 -17.25 28.08 13.32
N ASP A 647 -17.88 28.40 14.46
CA ASP A 647 -19.31 28.14 14.71
C ASP A 647 -20.28 29.20 14.15
N LYS A 648 -19.85 30.10 13.25
CA LYS A 648 -20.72 31.17 12.70
C LYS A 648 -21.40 30.86 11.36
N VAL A 649 -21.28 29.65 10.81
CA VAL A 649 -21.81 29.34 9.48
C VAL A 649 -22.74 28.12 9.53
N LYS A 650 -24.05 28.39 9.32
CA LYS A 650 -25.21 27.50 9.03
C LYS A 650 -26.24 27.28 10.15
N GLU A 651 -26.98 28.34 10.48
CA GLU A 651 -28.34 28.25 11.02
C GLU A 651 -29.37 28.28 9.88
N THR A 652 -29.63 27.14 9.23
CA THR A 652 -30.74 27.04 8.25
C THR A 652 -31.72 25.89 8.51
N ASN A 653 -31.51 25.07 9.55
CA ASN A 653 -32.33 23.86 9.81
C ASN A 653 -32.97 23.80 11.22
N ILE A 654 -33.04 24.91 11.96
CA ILE A 654 -33.61 24.94 13.32
C ILE A 654 -34.97 25.66 13.27
N LYS A 655 -36.06 24.95 13.61
CA LYS A 655 -37.40 25.52 13.81
C LYS A 655 -37.98 25.00 15.13
N GLY A 656 -38.43 25.91 15.99
CA GLY A 656 -39.24 25.57 17.18
C GLY A 656 -38.59 24.65 18.22
N GLY A 657 -37.27 24.76 18.47
CA GLY A 657 -36.59 23.92 19.48
C GLY A 657 -36.33 22.47 19.05
N SER A 658 -36.49 22.16 17.76
CA SER A 658 -36.17 20.86 17.18
C SER A 658 -35.30 21.01 15.93
N ILE A 659 -34.51 19.99 15.62
CA ILE A 659 -33.72 19.88 14.39
C ILE A 659 -34.17 18.68 13.58
N THR A 660 -34.41 18.90 12.29
CA THR A 660 -34.69 17.81 11.35
C THR A 660 -33.38 17.25 10.81
N ILE A 661 -33.15 15.96 11.01
CA ILE A 661 -31.99 15.22 10.49
C ILE A 661 -32.54 14.05 9.66
N TYR A 662 -32.27 14.06 8.35
CA TYR A 662 -32.68 13.00 7.40
C TYR A 662 -34.14 12.54 7.50
N SER A 663 -35.08 13.47 7.71
CA SER A 663 -36.54 13.23 7.84
C SER A 663 -37.03 12.81 9.22
N ARG A 664 -36.19 12.85 10.26
CA ARG A 664 -36.62 12.71 11.67
C ARG A 664 -36.34 13.99 12.45
N ASN A 665 -37.23 14.32 13.38
CA ASN A 665 -37.13 15.52 14.22
C ASN A 665 -36.59 15.16 15.60
N TYR A 666 -35.52 15.83 16.01
CA TYR A 666 -34.88 15.64 17.30
C TYR A 666 -35.02 16.89 18.15
N LYS A 667 -35.34 16.71 19.43
CA LYS A 667 -35.40 17.83 20.38
C LYS A 667 -34.00 18.41 20.55
N ILE A 668 -33.88 19.73 20.45
CA ILE A 668 -32.68 20.47 20.79
C ILE A 668 -32.85 21.00 22.21
N PHE A 669 -31.82 20.86 23.02
CA PHE A 669 -31.72 21.64 24.26
C PHE A 669 -30.48 22.52 24.22
N LYS A 670 -30.57 23.63 24.94
CA LYS A 670 -29.50 24.60 25.04
C LYS A 670 -28.64 24.29 26.25
N LEU A 671 -27.36 23.99 26.03
CA LEU A 671 -26.39 23.81 27.11
C LEU A 671 -25.60 25.11 27.29
N LYS A 672 -25.68 25.74 28.48
CA LYS A 672 -24.81 26.87 28.84
C LYS A 672 -23.39 26.37 29.06
N ASN A 673 -22.45 26.91 28.30
CA ASN A 673 -21.03 26.64 28.45
C ASN A 673 -20.28 27.98 28.57
N GLY A 674 -20.22 28.52 29.79
CA GLY A 674 -19.80 29.90 30.05
C GLY A 674 -20.84 30.91 29.55
N LYS A 675 -20.41 31.95 28.81
CA LYS A 675 -21.28 33.02 28.26
C LYS A 675 -22.03 32.65 26.96
N ARG A 676 -21.98 31.39 26.50
CA ARG A 676 -22.63 30.94 25.25
C ARG A 676 -23.59 29.76 25.46
N GLU A 677 -24.62 29.69 24.63
CA GLU A 677 -25.59 28.58 24.55
C GLU A 677 -25.28 27.70 23.33
N LEU A 678 -25.10 26.40 23.54
CA LEU A 678 -24.92 25.42 22.47
C LEU A 678 -26.22 24.66 22.22
N ASN A 679 -26.65 24.59 20.96
CA ASN A 679 -27.76 23.75 20.52
C ASN A 679 -27.29 22.29 20.40
N ILE A 680 -27.80 21.41 21.25
CA ILE A 680 -27.46 19.99 21.27
C ILE A 680 -28.71 19.17 20.93
N ALA A 681 -28.64 18.37 19.87
CA ALA A 681 -29.72 17.46 19.48
C ALA A 681 -29.71 16.22 20.38
N ARG A 682 -30.86 15.86 20.95
CA ARG A 682 -31.02 14.62 21.72
C ARG A 682 -31.54 13.52 20.81
N ILE A 683 -30.70 12.53 20.54
CA ILE A 683 -30.97 11.44 19.61
C ILE A 683 -31.14 10.14 20.41
N PRO A 684 -32.29 9.46 20.32
CA PRO A 684 -32.44 8.11 20.86
C PRO A 684 -31.44 7.15 20.21
N TYR A 685 -30.86 6.23 20.97
CA TYR A 685 -29.91 5.26 20.43
C TYR A 685 -30.51 4.45 19.27
N GLU A 686 -31.79 4.11 19.37
CA GLU A 686 -32.57 3.34 18.38
C GLU A 686 -32.58 4.02 17.01
N ASP A 687 -32.32 5.32 16.97
CA ASP A 687 -32.31 6.12 15.75
C ASP A 687 -30.93 6.19 15.09
N ILE A 688 -29.84 5.82 15.79
CA ILE A 688 -28.48 6.00 15.26
C ILE A 688 -28.24 5.11 14.03
N GLU A 689 -28.78 3.88 14.00
CA GLU A 689 -28.66 2.98 12.83
C GLU A 689 -29.32 3.57 11.58
N TYR A 690 -30.53 4.11 11.75
CA TYR A 690 -31.25 4.81 10.68
C TYR A 690 -30.46 6.02 10.17
N LEU A 691 -29.95 6.84 11.10
CA LEU A 691 -29.20 8.05 10.78
C LEU A 691 -27.86 7.72 10.11
N SER A 692 -27.17 6.66 10.54
CA SER A 692 -25.91 6.20 9.97
C SER A 692 -26.11 5.78 8.51
N ARG A 693 -27.06 4.87 8.25
CA ARG A 693 -27.41 4.44 6.88
C ARG A 693 -27.79 5.62 5.97
N LYS A 694 -28.63 6.54 6.45
CA LYS A 694 -29.03 7.71 5.64
C LYS A 694 -27.88 8.69 5.40
N HIS A 695 -26.98 8.86 6.37
CA HIS A 695 -25.81 9.73 6.25
C HIS A 695 -24.83 9.25 5.17
N TYR A 696 -24.50 7.95 5.16
CA TYR A 696 -23.57 7.37 4.19
C TYR A 696 -24.15 7.29 2.77
N HIS A 697 -25.47 7.29 2.61
CA HIS A 697 -26.13 7.18 1.29
C HIS A 697 -26.68 8.51 0.73
N THR A 698 -26.43 9.65 1.38
CA THR A 698 -26.91 10.96 0.90
C THR A 698 -25.82 11.79 0.21
N LYS A 699 -26.18 12.51 -0.86
CA LYS A 699 -25.26 13.43 -1.57
C LYS A 699 -24.93 14.70 -0.77
N LYS A 700 -25.68 15.01 0.30
CA LYS A 700 -25.47 16.17 1.17
C LYS A 700 -25.39 15.74 2.65
N PRO A 701 -24.23 15.22 3.10
CA PRO A 701 -24.06 14.80 4.49
C PRO A 701 -24.16 16.01 5.43
N ILE A 702 -24.81 15.80 6.57
CA ILE A 702 -24.99 16.82 7.60
C ILE A 702 -23.67 16.93 8.37
N GLN A 703 -23.04 18.10 8.28
CA GLN A 703 -21.79 18.40 8.94
C GLN A 703 -22.05 19.33 10.13
N ASN A 704 -21.29 19.15 11.22
CA ASN A 704 -21.22 20.07 12.37
C ASN A 704 -22.45 20.15 13.31
N ILE A 705 -23.35 19.16 13.34
CA ILE A 705 -24.32 19.06 14.44
C ILE A 705 -23.65 18.45 15.67
N LYS A 706 -23.92 19.00 16.86
CA LYS A 706 -23.64 18.34 18.12
C LYS A 706 -24.85 17.61 18.63
N ALA A 707 -24.66 16.38 19.08
CA ALA A 707 -25.73 15.57 19.59
C ALA A 707 -25.32 14.78 20.84
N GLU A 708 -26.33 14.40 21.59
CA GLU A 708 -26.24 13.46 22.70
C GLU A 708 -27.07 12.23 22.37
N VAL A 709 -26.49 11.06 22.60
CA VAL A 709 -27.19 9.80 22.41
C VAL A 709 -27.79 9.37 23.74
N VAL A 710 -29.09 9.13 23.73
CA VAL A 710 -29.85 8.72 24.92
C VAL A 710 -30.40 7.32 24.73
N TYR A 711 -30.22 6.49 25.75
CA TYR A 711 -30.77 5.15 25.80
C TYR A 711 -31.38 4.92 27.18
N GLN A 712 -32.64 4.47 27.23
CA GLN A 712 -33.41 4.28 28.46
C GLN A 712 -33.37 5.49 29.42
N GLY A 713 -33.38 6.71 28.87
CA GLY A 713 -33.37 7.95 29.64
C GLY A 713 -32.00 8.40 30.17
N ARG A 714 -30.92 7.66 29.90
CA ARG A 714 -29.53 8.03 30.28
C ARG A 714 -28.67 8.33 29.06
N ILE A 715 -27.68 9.19 29.23
CA ILE A 715 -26.79 9.65 28.15
C ILE A 715 -25.64 8.66 27.98
N ILE A 716 -25.50 8.06 26.80
CA ILE A 716 -24.37 7.19 26.45
C ILE A 716 -23.17 8.03 26.00
N GLN A 717 -23.41 9.02 25.15
CA GLN A 717 -22.36 9.88 24.59
C GLN A 717 -22.77 11.34 24.70
N LYS A 718 -21.93 12.15 25.35
CA LYS A 718 -22.22 13.55 25.62
C LYS A 718 -21.55 14.51 24.63
N ASN A 719 -22.32 15.41 24.02
CA ASN A 719 -21.82 16.56 23.28
C ASN A 719 -20.84 16.19 22.13
N GLY A 720 -21.07 15.02 21.52
CA GLY A 720 -20.28 14.47 20.42
C GLY A 720 -20.62 15.15 19.10
N SER A 721 -19.69 15.12 18.14
CA SER A 721 -20.05 15.47 16.76
C SER A 721 -20.99 14.42 16.20
N PHE A 722 -21.99 14.82 15.42
CA PHE A 722 -22.92 13.89 14.80
C PHE A 722 -22.20 12.73 14.09
N TYR A 723 -21.10 13.01 13.40
CA TYR A 723 -20.24 12.01 12.74
C TYR A 723 -19.65 10.98 13.72
N SER A 724 -19.07 11.44 14.85
CA SER A 724 -18.55 10.53 15.87
C SER A 724 -19.61 9.63 16.52
N LEU A 725 -20.90 10.00 16.42
CA LEU A 725 -22.00 9.19 16.94
C LEU A 725 -22.44 8.11 15.96
N LEU A 726 -22.35 8.35 14.65
CA LEU A 726 -22.75 7.38 13.63
C LEU A 726 -21.83 6.14 13.61
N GLY A 727 -20.55 6.33 13.93
CA GLY A 727 -19.59 5.23 14.09
C GLY A 727 -19.82 4.36 15.34
N LEU A 728 -20.82 4.67 16.17
CA LEU A 728 -21.23 3.80 17.29
C LEU A 728 -22.05 2.59 16.82
N VAL A 729 -22.72 2.68 15.66
CA VAL A 729 -23.61 1.61 15.14
C VAL A 729 -22.81 0.39 14.71
N ASP A 730 -21.76 0.61 13.92
CA ASP A 730 -20.91 -0.48 13.42
C ASP A 730 -20.15 -1.16 14.56
N LYS A 731 -19.94 -0.45 15.67
CA LYS A 731 -19.19 -0.92 16.85
C LYS A 731 -20.07 -1.55 17.93
N TYR A 732 -21.39 -1.45 17.83
CA TYR A 732 -22.30 -1.80 18.91
C TYR A 732 -23.62 -2.38 18.37
N ASN A 733 -23.64 -3.69 18.14
CA ASN A 733 -24.79 -4.37 17.53
C ASN A 733 -26.07 -4.40 18.41
N ASN A 734 -26.00 -4.19 19.75
CA ASN A 734 -27.21 -4.12 20.60
C ASN A 734 -26.94 -3.63 22.06
N PRO A 735 -27.48 -2.48 22.52
CA PRO A 735 -27.32 -2.00 23.90
C PRO A 735 -28.00 -2.82 24.99
N LYS A 736 -29.02 -3.62 24.66
CA LYS A 736 -29.78 -4.40 25.67
C LYS A 736 -28.91 -5.47 26.33
N THR A 737 -27.93 -6.02 25.63
CA THR A 737 -27.05 -7.11 26.09
C THR A 737 -25.69 -6.63 26.62
N SER A 738 -25.46 -5.31 26.62
CA SER A 738 -24.14 -4.74 26.89
C SER A 738 -24.14 -3.64 27.95
N ILE A 739 -25.16 -3.62 28.82
CA ILE A 739 -25.12 -2.86 30.09
C ILE A 739 -24.75 -3.80 31.24
N THR A 740 -23.70 -3.48 31.98
CA THR A 740 -23.23 -4.24 33.14
C THR A 740 -22.74 -3.32 34.27
N PHE A 741 -22.78 -3.79 35.51
CA PHE A 741 -22.19 -3.05 36.62
C PHE A 741 -20.66 -3.15 36.60
N LEU A 742 -19.99 -2.03 36.95
CA LEU A 742 -18.55 -1.96 37.06
C LEU A 742 -18.06 -2.94 38.13
N PRO A 743 -17.14 -3.87 37.81
CA PRO A 743 -16.50 -4.71 38.81
C PRO A 743 -15.74 -3.82 39.81
N LYS A 744 -16.00 -3.99 41.10
CA LYS A 744 -15.39 -3.18 42.18
C LYS A 744 -14.31 -3.97 42.91
N SER A 745 -13.23 -4.32 42.20
CA SER A 745 -12.07 -4.98 42.79
C SER A 745 -10.78 -4.52 42.12
N ASN A 746 -9.71 -4.44 42.91
CA ASN A 746 -8.34 -4.35 42.39
C ASN A 746 -7.78 -5.77 42.32
N TYR A 747 -7.19 -6.13 41.20
CA TYR A 747 -6.67 -7.46 40.93
C TYR A 747 -5.16 -7.40 40.81
N ARG A 748 -4.43 -8.32 41.44
CA ARG A 748 -3.00 -8.47 41.20
C ARG A 748 -2.77 -9.50 40.11
N ALA A 749 -1.65 -9.41 39.39
CA ALA A 749 -1.28 -10.42 38.40
C ALA A 749 -1.20 -11.84 39.00
N GLU A 750 -0.81 -11.93 40.27
CA GLU A 750 -0.80 -13.16 41.07
C GLU A 750 -2.19 -13.81 41.19
N ASP A 751 -3.28 -13.03 41.25
CA ASP A 751 -4.66 -13.53 41.40
C ASP A 751 -5.56 -13.08 40.23
N CYS A 752 -5.03 -13.17 39.00
CA CYS A 752 -5.70 -12.67 37.80
C CYS A 752 -6.90 -13.50 37.31
N GLN A 753 -7.26 -14.63 37.95
CA GLN A 753 -8.34 -15.49 37.47
C GLN A 753 -9.70 -14.77 37.53
N GLU A 754 -9.95 -14.04 38.62
CA GLU A 754 -11.16 -13.23 38.78
C GLU A 754 -11.15 -12.02 37.84
N LEU A 755 -9.96 -11.47 37.55
CA LEU A 755 -9.79 -10.42 36.55
C LEU A 755 -10.21 -10.92 35.15
N ILE A 756 -9.72 -12.08 34.72
CA ILE A 756 -10.00 -12.69 33.42
C ILE A 756 -11.50 -13.02 33.27
N ASN A 757 -12.15 -13.48 34.34
CA ASN A 757 -13.58 -13.80 34.33
C ASN A 757 -14.48 -12.58 34.03
N ASN A 758 -13.95 -11.36 34.18
CA ASN A 758 -14.67 -10.12 33.92
C ASN A 758 -14.34 -9.50 32.54
N PHE A 759 -13.52 -10.14 31.71
CA PHE A 759 -13.13 -9.60 30.41
C PHE A 759 -14.31 -9.36 29.47
N ASP A 760 -15.34 -10.20 29.52
CA ASP A 760 -16.56 -10.04 28.74
C ASP A 760 -17.30 -8.72 29.03
N LYS A 761 -16.99 -8.06 30.16
CA LYS A 761 -17.52 -6.76 30.56
C LYS A 761 -16.74 -5.59 29.99
N LEU A 762 -15.54 -5.80 29.44
CA LEU A 762 -14.77 -4.74 28.81
C LEU A 762 -15.54 -4.13 27.64
N LEU A 763 -15.48 -2.80 27.55
CA LEU A 763 -16.17 -1.98 26.55
C LEU A 763 -17.71 -2.02 26.63
N LYS A 764 -18.28 -2.73 27.60
CA LYS A 764 -19.72 -2.64 27.93
C LYS A 764 -20.01 -1.34 28.66
N LEU A 765 -21.27 -0.90 28.58
CA LEU A 765 -21.74 0.30 29.28
C LEU A 765 -22.00 0.00 30.75
N THR A 766 -21.58 0.90 31.62
CA THR A 766 -21.85 0.88 33.06
C THR A 766 -22.49 2.18 33.49
N PRO A 767 -23.52 2.15 34.36
CA PRO A 767 -24.16 3.36 34.83
C PRO A 767 -23.24 4.14 35.76
N GLN A 768 -23.05 5.43 35.49
CA GLN A 768 -22.26 6.35 36.32
C GLN A 768 -23.14 7.51 36.78
N GLY A 769 -23.55 7.47 38.06
CA GLY A 769 -24.51 8.43 38.62
C GLY A 769 -25.94 8.21 38.11
N LYS A 770 -26.80 9.24 38.23
CA LYS A 770 -28.22 9.14 37.86
C LYS A 770 -28.48 9.22 36.35
N ASN A 771 -27.58 9.87 35.60
CA ASN A 771 -27.90 10.38 34.25
C ASN A 771 -27.04 9.85 33.10
N ASP A 772 -25.89 9.21 33.37
CA ASP A 772 -24.90 8.89 32.34
C ASP A 772 -24.51 7.40 32.30
N TYR A 773 -24.11 6.91 31.13
CA TYR A 773 -23.43 5.63 30.92
C TYR A 773 -21.99 5.85 30.46
N TYR A 774 -21.07 5.03 30.96
CA TYR A 774 -19.63 5.07 30.63
C TYR A 774 -19.20 3.68 30.15
N PHE A 775 -18.17 3.59 29.32
CA PHE A 775 -17.58 2.32 28.91
C PHE A 775 -16.67 1.78 30.00
N ILE A 776 -16.75 0.49 30.30
CA ILE A 776 -15.81 -0.17 31.20
C ILE A 776 -14.48 -0.34 30.46
N LYS A 777 -13.39 0.20 31.01
CA LYS A 777 -12.02 -0.08 30.55
C LYS A 777 -11.24 -0.84 31.61
N LEU A 778 -10.23 -1.58 31.17
CA LEU A 778 -9.21 -2.13 32.05
C LEU A 778 -8.08 -1.11 32.18
N HIS A 779 -7.67 -0.85 33.42
CA HIS A 779 -6.52 -0.02 33.73
C HIS A 779 -5.47 -0.84 34.44
N ALA A 780 -4.21 -0.56 34.15
CA ALA A 780 -3.07 -1.12 34.82
C ALA A 780 -2.35 -0.02 35.60
N SER A 781 -2.10 -0.27 36.88
CA SER A 781 -1.43 0.63 37.81
C SER A 781 0.02 0.19 38.01
N LYS A 782 0.84 1.12 38.51
CA LYS A 782 2.16 0.80 39.05
C LYS A 782 2.02 -0.30 40.12
N ASN A 783 2.89 -1.32 40.06
CA ASN A 783 2.92 -2.55 40.87
C ASN A 783 1.98 -3.68 40.42
N SER A 784 1.91 -3.98 39.11
CA SER A 784 1.23 -5.18 38.57
C SER A 784 -0.21 -5.37 39.08
N THR A 785 -0.90 -4.24 39.27
CA THR A 785 -2.28 -4.19 39.80
C THR A 785 -3.20 -3.64 38.73
N TYR A 786 -4.32 -4.33 38.51
CA TYR A 786 -5.27 -4.11 37.44
C TYR A 786 -6.65 -3.82 38.02
N PHE A 787 -7.40 -2.89 37.46
CA PHE A 787 -8.77 -2.63 37.89
C PHE A 787 -9.63 -2.11 36.75
N TYR A 788 -10.94 -2.31 36.88
CA TYR A 788 -11.91 -1.80 35.93
C TYR A 788 -12.32 -0.38 36.31
N GLU A 789 -12.34 0.52 35.33
CA GLU A 789 -12.74 1.90 35.56
C GLU A 789 -13.69 2.42 34.45
N PRO A 790 -14.58 3.37 34.75
CA PRO A 790 -15.49 3.93 33.78
C PRO A 790 -14.80 4.99 32.90
N CYS A 791 -14.92 4.87 31.59
CA CYS A 791 -14.36 5.76 30.58
C CYS A 791 -15.48 6.33 29.69
N LYS A 792 -15.45 7.64 29.43
CA LYS A 792 -16.45 8.29 28.55
C LYS A 792 -16.25 8.00 27.07
N ASP A 793 -15.03 7.68 26.67
CA ASP A 793 -14.64 7.56 25.27
C ASP A 793 -14.32 6.11 24.95
N TYR A 794 -15.04 5.54 23.97
CA TYR A 794 -14.90 4.15 23.56
C TYR A 794 -13.49 3.85 23.04
N SER A 795 -12.94 4.71 22.18
CA SER A 795 -11.60 4.52 21.61
C SER A 795 -10.53 4.56 22.69
N LYS A 796 -10.66 5.49 23.65
CA LYS A 796 -9.80 5.53 24.83
C LYS A 796 -9.97 4.26 25.69
N ALA A 797 -11.21 3.81 25.92
CA ALA A 797 -11.48 2.60 26.68
C ALA A 797 -10.83 1.35 26.06
N LEU A 798 -10.93 1.22 24.73
CA LEU A 798 -10.32 0.13 23.96
C LEU A 798 -8.80 0.19 24.01
N ASN A 799 -8.22 1.36 23.79
CA ASN A 799 -6.77 1.55 23.82
C ASN A 799 -6.17 1.26 25.20
N ASP A 800 -6.76 1.84 26.25
CA ASP A 800 -6.33 1.64 27.63
C ASP A 800 -6.48 0.16 28.04
N SER A 801 -7.56 -0.51 27.59
CA SER A 801 -7.76 -1.94 27.90
C SER A 801 -6.76 -2.84 27.18
N LEU A 802 -6.47 -2.59 25.90
CA LEU A 802 -5.45 -3.31 25.15
C LEU A 802 -4.06 -3.14 25.78
N PHE A 803 -3.76 -1.93 26.24
CA PHE A 803 -2.54 -1.63 26.97
C PHE A 803 -2.44 -2.47 28.26
N ALA A 804 -3.48 -2.43 29.09
CA ALA A 804 -3.50 -3.17 30.35
C ALA A 804 -3.43 -4.70 30.13
N LEU A 805 -4.01 -5.23 29.05
CA LEU A 805 -3.89 -6.65 28.71
C LEU A 805 -2.47 -7.03 28.29
N LEU A 806 -1.73 -6.14 27.63
CA LEU A 806 -0.32 -6.38 27.30
C LEU A 806 0.56 -6.40 28.54
N GLU A 807 0.39 -5.44 29.46
CA GLU A 807 1.11 -5.45 30.74
C GLU A 807 0.78 -6.72 31.54
N LEU A 808 -0.49 -7.14 31.56
CA LEU A 808 -0.90 -8.36 32.24
C LEU A 808 -0.23 -9.61 31.62
N MET A 809 -0.08 -9.66 30.29
CA MET A 809 0.63 -10.76 29.64
C MET A 809 2.11 -10.80 30.03
N GLU A 810 2.75 -9.65 30.27
CA GLU A 810 4.14 -9.58 30.72
C GLU A 810 4.28 -10.08 32.16
N ASP A 811 3.42 -9.59 33.06
CA ASP A 811 3.41 -10.05 34.45
C ASP A 811 3.14 -11.57 34.55
N LEU A 812 2.17 -12.09 33.79
CA LEU A 812 1.86 -13.52 33.79
C LEU A 812 2.97 -14.38 33.22
N LYS A 813 3.76 -13.83 32.30
CA LYS A 813 4.94 -14.51 31.76
C LYS A 813 6.05 -14.58 32.81
N GLN A 814 6.27 -13.51 33.58
CA GLN A 814 7.22 -13.51 34.70
C GLN A 814 6.80 -14.46 35.82
N LEU A 815 5.49 -14.58 36.07
CA LEU A 815 4.91 -15.49 37.05
C LEU A 815 4.72 -16.94 36.54
N GLU A 816 5.20 -17.26 35.33
CA GLU A 816 5.07 -18.57 34.68
C GLU A 816 3.64 -19.13 34.53
N LYS A 817 2.61 -18.25 34.52
CA LYS A 817 1.19 -18.62 34.42
C LYS A 817 0.72 -18.83 32.98
N ARG A 818 1.16 -19.94 32.36
CA ARG A 818 0.96 -20.23 30.92
C ARG A 818 -0.51 -20.29 30.46
N ASP A 819 -1.40 -20.88 31.26
CA ASP A 819 -2.82 -21.02 30.90
C ASP A 819 -3.56 -19.67 30.91
N GLN A 820 -3.29 -18.85 31.93
CA GLN A 820 -3.84 -17.50 32.05
C GLN A 820 -3.28 -16.61 30.94
N TYR A 821 -1.98 -16.70 30.64
CA TYR A 821 -1.35 -15.99 29.53
C TYR A 821 -2.06 -16.27 28.20
N SER A 822 -2.33 -17.54 27.87
CA SER A 822 -3.03 -17.92 26.63
C SER A 822 -4.44 -17.33 26.55
N LYS A 823 -5.19 -17.33 27.67
CA LYS A 823 -6.53 -16.73 27.75
C LYS A 823 -6.48 -15.20 27.55
N VAL A 824 -5.54 -14.51 28.19
CA VAL A 824 -5.34 -13.07 28.03
C VAL A 824 -4.94 -12.74 26.59
N GLN A 825 -4.02 -13.50 26.01
CA GLN A 825 -3.58 -13.34 24.62
C GLN A 825 -4.73 -13.50 23.61
N LYS A 826 -5.57 -14.53 23.78
CA LYS A 826 -6.75 -14.73 22.93
C LYS A 826 -7.72 -13.56 23.03
N TYR A 827 -7.92 -13.02 24.23
CA TYR A 827 -8.80 -11.86 24.45
C TYR A 827 -8.20 -10.55 23.91
N TYR A 828 -6.90 -10.36 24.07
CA TYR A 828 -6.15 -9.26 23.46
C TYR A 828 -6.35 -9.24 21.95
N TYR A 829 -6.15 -10.37 21.25
CA TYR A 829 -6.39 -10.43 19.81
C TYR A 829 -7.85 -10.21 19.43
N LYS A 830 -8.81 -10.62 20.26
CA LYS A 830 -10.23 -10.32 20.05
C LYS A 830 -10.50 -8.81 20.11
N LEU A 831 -9.97 -8.11 21.10
CA LEU A 831 -10.09 -6.65 21.18
C LEU A 831 -9.26 -5.94 20.10
N LEU A 832 -8.13 -6.50 19.69
CA LEU A 832 -7.29 -5.96 18.64
C LEU A 832 -8.03 -5.91 17.30
N ARG A 833 -8.86 -6.92 16.99
CA ARG A 833 -9.73 -6.91 15.80
C ARG A 833 -10.74 -5.76 15.77
N LEU A 834 -11.19 -5.28 16.94
CA LEU A 834 -12.07 -4.10 17.03
C LEU A 834 -11.36 -2.77 16.70
N LEU A 835 -10.05 -2.80 16.45
CA LEU A 835 -9.31 -1.68 15.86
C LEU A 835 -9.19 -1.79 14.35
N ASP A 836 -9.23 -3.02 13.83
CA ASP A 836 -9.10 -3.32 12.41
C ASP A 836 -10.45 -3.16 11.67
N GLU A 837 -11.57 -3.23 12.41
CA GLU A 837 -12.95 -2.84 12.02
C GLU A 837 -13.26 -1.37 12.36
#